data_AF-A0A0B8QMX5-F1
#
_entry.id   AF-A0A0B8QMX5-F1
#
_cell.length_a   1.000
_cell.length_b   1.000
_cell.length_c   1.000
_cell.angle_alpha   90.00
_cell.angle_beta   90.00
_cell.angle_gamma   90.00
#
_symmetry.space_group_name_H-M   'P 1'
#
loop_
_entity.id
_entity.type
_entity.pdbx_description
1 polymer ?
#
loop_
_entity_poly.entity_id
_entity_poly.type
_entity_poly.pdbx_seq_one_letter_code
_entity_poly.pdbx_strand_id
1 'polypeptide(L)'
;MTIDAGVGAGSAAVVAGAAGIAVSGAAVRVENYAYADVDSYIEDSSQVTASDISVTSSSESDIDATAATATMAASFAGGVSVSIGATRVINTVDIDLNSDVRNSTLDTAGDFTLTASSTDDVYTMGVATSVSLGLGFSGAGVFVESEVIGDIGVSMVDSDIEAAGVGTVKALASAKQNSEAYGISGGFISAGVVFADSDTDVDTFVTMSATDYVGGDLTMVAKATEDNYVLAVAGSGGVLAGAGVAAETNSTSITKVSVDDESSITLGENSGDGVLDVKAEHITRFDARVVAASGGLLSGSGAEINHDITADVDVILGDGSSNSDYLEISASDINVDAINRAQKDQDGRIDVVAVGLASAAGADSITTLDMATTIDVGDDAELTSWGLGDTDGIALNSLNDLDITEKVILNASGALAGTGATMKIKDDELLAKVRVGKNAVLVSEGDIQIAARGQGEVVGTVEADSSGAISVSVTNANVNITPVNTVLIDQGADLTTYGDMNISAGTDTDFNRDDYKIHSLIDSFSDSVIPIDDAGASATLSQTNNITVASGAHVKTARQMNLHAERFGFADMDAQTKTVNWASALGGTAELGGDVTIGTTGTVSNAGTLETGIRRNQSIEFVSLNDDGSVDEVNKTDGISFSTSIEALSSSLFDDLEFAEEQLSIFNDGKSSDSEIEAFYKSEINRLRELMVEKGLMDVDGDGEYYAITLNIPVITINDIHAEAGRIDIRSGDYEDTGTVLSPGDASVTILNHTLASLVVNDITIPQENGGVFLNGERQDVGSENDPVISIVNDVDLDLALIELNNRVDTADNNSVLTWPSITLNGDVANRSGKLELKSLSGEAQAPR
;
A
#
# COMPACT_ATOMS: atom_id res chain seq x y z
N MET A 1 30.48 3.17 -12.16
CA MET A 1 31.76 2.49 -11.94
C MET A 1 31.90 1.45 -13.02
N THR A 2 32.36 1.89 -14.20
CA THR A 2 32.32 1.10 -15.44
C THR A 2 33.57 0.24 -15.61
N ILE A 3 33.49 -1.10 -15.56
CA ILE A 3 34.57 -2.00 -16.03
C ILE A 3 34.06 -3.18 -16.90
N ASP A 4 33.76 -2.80 -18.15
CA ASP A 4 33.93 -3.58 -19.39
C ASP A 4 35.18 -4.50 -19.37
N ALA A 5 34.97 -5.81 -19.46
CA ALA A 5 35.98 -6.85 -19.32
C ALA A 5 36.00 -7.84 -20.50
N GLY A 6 37.21 -8.27 -20.85
CA GLY A 6 37.48 -8.91 -22.14
C GLY A 6 38.55 -10.01 -22.11
N VAL A 7 38.49 -10.87 -23.12
CA VAL A 7 38.98 -12.26 -23.03
C VAL A 7 39.27 -12.89 -24.38
N GLY A 8 39.92 -14.05 -24.30
CA GLY A 8 39.85 -15.08 -25.32
C GLY A 8 40.75 -16.24 -24.94
N ALA A 9 40.30 -17.47 -25.19
CA ALA A 9 41.20 -18.60 -25.24
C ALA A 9 41.29 -19.15 -26.65
N GLY A 10 42.39 -19.86 -26.87
CA GLY A 10 42.85 -20.34 -28.14
C GLY A 10 43.49 -21.71 -27.93
N SER A 11 43.31 -22.58 -28.90
CA SER A 11 43.56 -24.01 -28.76
C SER A 11 44.40 -24.55 -29.91
N ALA A 12 44.87 -25.79 -29.79
CA ALA A 12 45.57 -26.48 -30.87
C ALA A 12 45.17 -27.95 -31.00
N ALA A 13 45.46 -28.52 -32.17
CA ALA A 13 45.26 -29.91 -32.57
C ALA A 13 46.52 -30.39 -33.28
N VAL A 14 46.74 -31.69 -33.37
CA VAL A 14 47.97 -32.24 -33.96
C VAL A 14 47.68 -33.49 -34.83
N VAL A 15 48.70 -34.10 -35.45
CA VAL A 15 48.63 -35.20 -36.45
C VAL A 15 50.02 -35.92 -36.52
N ALA A 16 50.15 -37.04 -37.25
CA ALA A 16 51.34 -37.81 -37.71
C ALA A 16 51.77 -39.15 -37.05
N GLY A 17 52.14 -40.15 -37.89
CA GLY A 17 52.34 -41.57 -37.54
C GLY A 17 51.66 -42.61 -38.47
N ALA A 18 51.72 -42.56 -39.80
CA ALA A 18 52.35 -41.57 -40.66
C ALA A 18 51.61 -40.23 -40.88
N ALA A 19 50.40 -39.91 -40.41
CA ALA A 19 49.33 -40.62 -39.69
C ALA A 19 48.74 -39.73 -38.58
N GLY A 20 49.02 -39.93 -37.27
CA GLY A 20 48.41 -39.10 -36.22
C GLY A 20 48.97 -38.94 -34.76
N ILE A 21 48.73 -37.77 -34.12
CA ILE A 21 48.95 -37.40 -32.68
C ILE A 21 47.92 -36.32 -32.16
N ALA A 22 47.60 -36.27 -30.84
CA ALA A 22 46.43 -35.62 -30.16
C ALA A 22 46.54 -34.13 -29.74
N VAL A 23 45.58 -33.62 -28.93
CA VAL A 23 45.73 -32.54 -27.90
C VAL A 23 45.83 -31.08 -28.43
N SER A 24 45.33 -30.00 -27.79
CA SER A 24 44.38 -29.75 -26.67
C SER A 24 44.24 -28.22 -26.38
N GLY A 25 43.14 -27.74 -25.76
CA GLY A 25 43.21 -26.98 -24.49
C GLY A 25 42.68 -25.51 -24.45
N ALA A 26 42.24 -25.06 -23.26
CA ALA A 26 41.62 -23.75 -22.96
C ALA A 26 41.85 -23.25 -21.50
N ALA A 27 40.95 -22.40 -20.95
CA ALA A 27 41.07 -21.46 -19.80
C ALA A 27 41.83 -20.16 -20.17
N VAL A 28 41.35 -18.91 -19.96
CA VAL A 28 40.16 -18.29 -19.29
C VAL A 28 40.14 -18.23 -17.76
N ARG A 29 39.92 -16.99 -17.24
CA ARG A 29 39.25 -16.63 -15.97
C ARG A 29 39.09 -15.10 -15.90
N VAL A 30 37.91 -14.58 -15.54
CA VAL A 30 37.63 -13.16 -15.26
C VAL A 30 37.09 -13.04 -13.85
N GLU A 31 37.58 -12.06 -13.10
CA GLU A 31 37.25 -11.79 -11.69
C GLU A 31 37.39 -10.28 -11.48
N ASN A 32 36.28 -9.53 -11.47
CA ASN A 32 36.26 -8.09 -11.20
C ASN A 32 35.69 -7.82 -9.81
N TYR A 33 36.15 -6.74 -9.17
CA TYR A 33 35.67 -6.27 -7.88
C TYR A 33 35.54 -4.75 -7.96
N ALA A 34 34.33 -4.23 -7.75
CA ALA A 34 34.07 -2.80 -7.57
C ALA A 34 33.65 -2.57 -6.13
N TYR A 35 34.29 -1.60 -5.46
CA TYR A 35 33.99 -1.23 -4.08
C TYR A 35 33.77 0.27 -3.99
N ALA A 36 32.69 0.70 -3.35
CA ALA A 36 32.46 2.08 -2.94
C ALA A 36 32.13 2.15 -1.44
N ASP A 37 32.58 3.24 -0.83
CA ASP A 37 32.43 3.61 0.57
C ASP A 37 32.36 5.14 0.54
N VAL A 38 31.16 5.69 0.76
CA VAL A 38 30.86 7.12 0.59
C VAL A 38 29.97 7.66 1.71
N ASP A 39 30.59 8.03 2.82
CA ASP A 39 29.95 8.84 3.86
C ASP A 39 29.79 10.31 3.43
N SER A 40 28.58 10.84 3.50
CA SER A 40 28.27 12.28 3.34
C SER A 40 27.49 12.79 4.55
N TYR A 41 28.03 13.76 5.29
CA TYR A 41 27.45 14.10 6.60
C TYR A 41 27.49 15.58 6.98
N ILE A 42 26.54 15.97 7.85
CA ILE A 42 26.63 17.16 8.72
C ILE A 42 26.71 16.65 10.16
N GLU A 43 27.75 17.04 10.90
CA GLU A 43 28.03 16.56 12.25
C GLU A 43 28.46 17.72 13.17
N ASP A 44 28.18 17.60 14.48
CA ASP A 44 28.61 18.52 15.56
C ASP A 44 28.30 20.02 15.29
N SER A 45 27.25 20.32 14.53
CA SER A 45 26.98 21.65 13.99
C SER A 45 25.93 22.41 14.79
N SER A 46 26.39 23.30 15.67
CA SER A 46 25.52 24.04 16.62
C SER A 46 24.47 24.99 16.01
N GLN A 47 24.57 25.28 14.70
CA GLN A 47 23.54 25.91 13.86
C GLN A 47 24.05 25.93 12.41
N VAL A 48 23.26 25.40 11.49
CA VAL A 48 23.35 25.69 10.05
C VAL A 48 22.10 26.46 9.65
N THR A 49 22.24 27.58 8.94
CA THR A 49 21.12 28.31 8.34
C THR A 49 21.39 28.50 6.85
N ALA A 50 20.51 28.00 5.98
CA ALA A 50 20.67 28.05 4.53
C ALA A 50 19.34 28.33 3.79
N SER A 51 19.41 28.56 2.48
CA SER A 51 18.20 28.63 1.64
C SER A 51 17.64 27.25 1.35
N ASP A 52 18.51 26.28 1.10
CA ASP A 52 18.21 24.86 0.92
C ASP A 52 19.36 24.08 1.60
N ILE A 53 19.09 22.89 2.14
CA ILE A 53 20.11 22.00 2.71
C ILE A 53 20.03 20.65 2.00
N SER A 54 21.17 20.20 1.47
CA SER A 54 21.27 18.91 0.77
C SER A 54 22.54 18.17 1.19
N VAL A 55 22.37 16.94 1.65
CA VAL A 55 23.41 15.96 1.96
C VAL A 55 23.13 14.74 1.09
N THR A 56 24.09 14.34 0.26
CA THR A 56 23.85 13.28 -0.73
C THR A 56 25.10 12.46 -1.02
N SER A 57 25.01 11.16 -0.77
CA SER A 57 25.93 10.12 -1.23
C SER A 57 25.33 9.43 -2.47
N SER A 58 26.17 9.06 -3.42
CA SER A 58 25.70 8.31 -4.59
C SER A 58 26.79 7.46 -5.21
N SER A 59 26.42 6.25 -5.61
CA SER A 59 27.21 5.39 -6.49
C SER A 59 26.44 5.06 -7.77
N GLU A 60 27.18 4.75 -8.80
CA GLU A 60 26.72 4.10 -10.02
C GLU A 60 27.77 3.02 -10.29
N SER A 61 27.39 1.82 -10.74
CA SER A 61 28.27 0.72 -11.18
C SER A 61 27.77 0.09 -12.48
N ASP A 62 28.70 -0.41 -13.28
CA ASP A 62 28.46 -0.90 -14.63
C ASP A 62 29.57 -1.90 -14.96
N ILE A 63 29.31 -3.20 -14.96
CA ILE A 63 30.32 -4.24 -15.19
C ILE A 63 29.84 -5.19 -16.29
N ASP A 64 30.15 -4.85 -17.54
CA ASP A 64 30.07 -5.74 -18.70
C ASP A 64 31.28 -6.70 -18.69
N ALA A 65 31.08 -8.02 -18.63
CA ALA A 65 32.13 -9.00 -18.35
C ALA A 65 32.13 -10.19 -19.30
N THR A 66 32.88 -10.08 -20.41
CA THR A 66 33.03 -11.14 -21.39
C THR A 66 34.02 -12.22 -20.92
N ALA A 67 33.75 -13.50 -21.19
CA ALA A 67 34.64 -14.66 -21.09
C ALA A 67 34.50 -15.66 -22.26
N ALA A 68 35.64 -16.19 -22.72
CA ALA A 68 35.71 -16.87 -24.01
C ALA A 68 36.87 -17.86 -24.12
N THR A 69 36.65 -18.93 -24.89
CA THR A 69 37.39 -20.20 -24.94
C THR A 69 37.90 -20.56 -26.34
N ALA A 70 38.68 -21.64 -26.47
CA ALA A 70 38.66 -22.48 -27.67
C ALA A 70 38.92 -23.96 -27.33
N THR A 71 39.17 -24.82 -28.32
CA THR A 71 38.73 -26.23 -28.35
C THR A 71 39.84 -27.28 -28.62
N MET A 72 39.70 -28.04 -29.71
CA MET A 72 40.71 -28.83 -30.45
C MET A 72 41.38 -30.01 -29.72
N ALA A 73 41.96 -31.00 -30.43
CA ALA A 73 41.35 -32.14 -31.16
C ALA A 73 42.46 -33.08 -31.73
N ALA A 74 42.15 -34.32 -32.21
CA ALA A 74 42.49 -34.85 -33.58
C ALA A 74 42.30 -36.40 -33.86
N SER A 75 42.70 -36.89 -35.07
CA SER A 75 42.48 -38.22 -35.77
C SER A 75 43.41 -39.41 -35.38
N PHE A 76 44.12 -40.19 -36.26
CA PHE A 76 45.32 -41.11 -36.02
C PHE A 76 45.29 -42.67 -36.10
N ALA A 77 45.80 -43.34 -37.12
CA ALA A 77 46.01 -42.91 -38.49
C ALA A 77 44.71 -42.70 -39.31
N GLY A 78 43.48 -43.06 -38.92
CA GLY A 78 42.92 -43.67 -37.69
C GLY A 78 42.30 -42.65 -36.70
N GLY A 79 42.34 -42.87 -35.37
CA GLY A 79 41.81 -42.02 -34.26
C GLY A 79 42.59 -42.04 -32.90
N VAL A 80 42.67 -40.90 -32.16
CA VAL A 80 42.97 -40.54 -30.73
C VAL A 80 42.80 -38.99 -30.48
N SER A 81 41.58 -38.49 -30.28
CA SER A 81 41.20 -37.70 -29.07
C SER A 81 41.70 -36.27 -28.67
N VAL A 82 40.90 -35.68 -27.75
CA VAL A 82 41.07 -34.54 -26.80
C VAL A 82 41.28 -33.17 -27.46
N SER A 83 40.42 -32.14 -27.33
CA SER A 83 39.72 -31.48 -26.17
C SER A 83 40.67 -30.75 -25.21
N ILE A 84 40.35 -29.65 -24.50
CA ILE A 84 39.30 -29.39 -23.48
C ILE A 84 39.05 -27.88 -23.34
N GLY A 85 37.80 -27.48 -23.10
CA GLY A 85 37.34 -26.13 -22.80
C GLY A 85 37.20 -25.87 -21.28
N ALA A 86 37.37 -24.63 -20.84
CA ALA A 86 37.05 -24.17 -19.49
C ALA A 86 36.87 -22.65 -19.49
N THR A 87 35.89 -22.15 -18.73
CA THR A 87 35.60 -20.73 -18.46
C THR A 87 35.28 -20.52 -16.98
N ARG A 88 35.60 -19.32 -16.48
CA ARG A 88 35.15 -18.79 -15.19
C ARG A 88 35.00 -17.27 -15.28
N VAL A 89 33.85 -16.72 -14.88
CA VAL A 89 33.62 -15.29 -14.63
C VAL A 89 33.17 -15.14 -13.18
N ILE A 90 33.63 -14.08 -12.51
CA ILE A 90 33.09 -13.57 -11.24
C ILE A 90 33.09 -12.05 -11.34
N ASN A 91 32.02 -11.40 -10.90
CA ASN A 91 32.00 -9.95 -10.67
C ASN A 91 31.32 -9.69 -9.33
N THR A 92 32.04 -9.05 -8.43
CA THR A 92 31.48 -8.57 -7.15
C THR A 92 31.39 -7.04 -7.21
N VAL A 93 30.22 -6.51 -6.90
CA VAL A 93 29.98 -5.09 -6.61
C VAL A 93 29.64 -5.00 -5.12
N ASP A 94 30.25 -4.08 -4.40
CA ASP A 94 30.15 -3.94 -2.94
C ASP A 94 30.08 -2.45 -2.61
N ILE A 95 28.93 -1.97 -2.14
CA ILE A 95 28.57 -0.54 -2.08
C ILE A 95 28.05 -0.15 -0.69
N ASP A 96 28.86 0.58 0.07
CA ASP A 96 28.47 1.23 1.33
C ASP A 96 28.24 2.73 1.06
N LEU A 97 27.01 3.20 1.27
CA LEU A 97 26.62 4.61 1.09
C LEU A 97 25.85 5.12 2.32
N ASN A 98 26.47 6.04 3.07
CA ASN A 98 25.80 6.70 4.18
C ASN A 98 25.55 8.18 3.88
N SER A 99 24.36 8.67 4.22
CA SER A 99 24.08 10.11 4.28
C SER A 99 23.44 10.52 5.58
N ASP A 100 24.15 11.36 6.33
CA ASP A 100 23.92 11.53 7.76
C ASP A 100 23.73 13.00 8.20
N VAL A 101 22.86 13.19 9.18
CA VAL A 101 22.82 14.39 10.02
C VAL A 101 22.95 13.94 11.48
N ARG A 102 23.97 14.42 12.19
CA ARG A 102 24.30 13.98 13.56
C ARG A 102 24.57 15.16 14.49
N ASN A 103 24.01 15.19 15.70
CA ASN A 103 24.33 16.17 16.76
C ASN A 103 24.35 17.63 16.24
N SER A 104 23.33 18.01 15.47
CA SER A 104 23.32 19.24 14.67
C SER A 104 21.95 19.92 14.62
N THR A 105 21.94 21.25 14.66
CA THR A 105 20.73 22.09 14.51
C THR A 105 20.72 22.70 13.11
N LEU A 106 19.69 22.40 12.30
CA LEU A 106 19.54 22.84 10.91
C LEU A 106 18.29 23.72 10.75
N ASP A 107 18.43 24.81 10.00
CA ASP A 107 17.37 25.79 9.69
C ASP A 107 17.42 26.11 8.19
N THR A 108 16.34 25.80 7.46
CA THR A 108 16.23 26.08 6.03
C THR A 108 14.88 26.67 5.63
N ALA A 109 14.94 27.76 4.87
CA ALA A 109 13.76 28.47 4.36
C ALA A 109 13.20 27.88 3.05
N GLY A 110 13.79 26.78 2.59
CA GLY A 110 13.45 26.03 1.38
C GLY A 110 13.58 24.54 1.68
N ASP A 111 14.07 23.75 0.72
CA ASP A 111 13.99 22.30 0.81
C ASP A 111 15.10 21.69 1.70
N PHE A 112 14.77 20.55 2.33
CA PHE A 112 15.72 19.68 3.02
C PHE A 112 15.82 18.34 2.30
N THR A 113 17.04 17.93 1.94
CA THR A 113 17.29 16.69 1.21
C THR A 113 18.42 15.88 1.86
N LEU A 114 18.08 14.68 2.31
CA LEU A 114 19.02 13.65 2.75
C LEU A 114 18.86 12.44 1.83
N THR A 115 19.90 12.02 1.11
CA THR A 115 19.75 10.95 0.11
C THR A 115 21.00 10.10 -0.07
N ALA A 116 20.85 8.78 0.02
CA ALA A 116 21.83 7.79 -0.43
C ALA A 116 21.24 7.05 -1.63
N SER A 117 22.01 6.89 -2.71
CA SER A 117 21.54 6.16 -3.89
C SER A 117 22.60 5.39 -4.64
N SER A 118 22.37 4.09 -4.85
CA SER A 118 23.17 3.26 -5.76
C SER A 118 22.39 2.83 -7.00
N THR A 119 23.11 2.55 -8.08
CA THR A 119 22.57 1.96 -9.31
C THR A 119 23.66 1.13 -9.95
N ASP A 120 23.50 -0.19 -9.97
CA ASP A 120 24.54 -1.15 -10.31
C ASP A 120 24.03 -2.07 -11.42
N ASP A 121 24.66 -2.06 -12.59
CA ASP A 121 24.33 -2.93 -13.73
C ASP A 121 25.51 -3.89 -14.00
N VAL A 122 25.28 -5.20 -13.94
CA VAL A 122 26.31 -6.24 -14.05
C VAL A 122 25.92 -7.22 -15.14
N TYR A 123 26.44 -7.03 -16.35
CA TYR A 123 26.27 -7.97 -17.46
C TYR A 123 27.47 -8.89 -17.57
N THR A 124 27.28 -10.20 -17.67
CA THR A 124 28.40 -11.14 -17.72
C THR A 124 28.12 -12.25 -18.75
N MET A 125 29.16 -12.74 -19.42
CA MET A 125 29.00 -13.77 -20.45
C MET A 125 30.19 -14.75 -20.45
N GLY A 126 29.97 -16.02 -20.11
CA GLY A 126 30.99 -17.07 -20.14
C GLY A 126 30.82 -18.11 -21.24
N VAL A 127 31.75 -18.17 -22.21
CA VAL A 127 31.70 -19.19 -23.28
C VAL A 127 32.82 -20.21 -23.14
N ALA A 128 32.50 -21.51 -22.99
CA ALA A 128 33.40 -22.67 -23.08
C ALA A 128 33.02 -23.60 -24.26
N THR A 129 34.01 -24.04 -25.05
CA THR A 129 33.77 -24.96 -26.17
C THR A 129 34.87 -26.01 -26.28
N SER A 130 34.58 -27.19 -26.85
CA SER A 130 35.57 -28.25 -27.09
C SER A 130 35.21 -29.17 -28.26
N VAL A 131 36.21 -29.67 -29.00
CA VAL A 131 36.01 -30.60 -30.13
C VAL A 131 37.12 -31.65 -30.17
N SER A 132 36.77 -32.89 -30.54
CA SER A 132 37.65 -34.06 -30.64
C SER A 132 37.29 -34.90 -31.88
N LEU A 133 38.27 -35.19 -32.75
CA LEU A 133 38.04 -35.82 -34.07
C LEU A 133 38.71 -37.18 -34.21
N GLY A 134 38.31 -38.15 -33.39
CA GLY A 134 38.80 -39.53 -33.40
C GLY A 134 38.03 -40.39 -32.40
N LEU A 135 38.57 -41.54 -32.00
CA LEU A 135 38.01 -42.32 -30.88
C LEU A 135 38.40 -41.67 -29.54
N GLY A 136 37.81 -40.51 -29.22
CA GLY A 136 38.28 -39.71 -28.10
C GLY A 136 37.36 -38.63 -27.53
N PHE A 137 37.72 -38.19 -26.34
CA PHE A 137 36.90 -37.39 -25.42
C PHE A 137 36.79 -35.91 -25.78
N SER A 138 35.67 -35.27 -25.42
CA SER A 138 35.54 -33.81 -25.32
C SER A 138 34.84 -33.32 -24.05
N GLY A 139 35.19 -32.13 -23.58
CA GLY A 139 34.66 -31.52 -22.36
C GLY A 139 34.74 -29.99 -22.42
N ALA A 140 33.63 -29.29 -22.15
CA ALA A 140 33.55 -27.83 -22.05
C ALA A 140 32.80 -27.45 -20.77
N GLY A 141 33.48 -26.78 -19.84
CA GLY A 141 32.90 -26.31 -18.58
C GLY A 141 32.84 -24.79 -18.50
N VAL A 142 31.70 -24.23 -18.13
CA VAL A 142 31.53 -22.80 -17.78
C VAL A 142 31.15 -22.69 -16.31
N PHE A 143 31.65 -21.63 -15.68
CA PHE A 143 31.18 -21.11 -14.41
C PHE A 143 31.07 -19.58 -14.58
N VAL A 144 29.97 -18.98 -14.12
CA VAL A 144 29.71 -17.54 -14.16
C VAL A 144 29.02 -17.19 -12.84
N GLU A 145 29.44 -16.12 -12.20
CA GLU A 145 28.94 -15.65 -10.91
C GLU A 145 28.91 -14.13 -10.98
N SER A 146 27.79 -13.55 -10.57
CA SER A 146 27.63 -12.11 -10.35
C SER A 146 27.08 -11.93 -8.95
N GLU A 147 27.64 -10.99 -8.21
CA GLU A 147 27.34 -10.72 -6.81
C GLU A 147 27.24 -9.19 -6.65
N VAL A 148 26.10 -8.69 -6.16
CA VAL A 148 25.91 -7.27 -5.83
C VAL A 148 25.52 -7.18 -4.36
N ILE A 149 26.42 -6.61 -3.57
CA ILE A 149 26.27 -6.35 -2.14
C ILE A 149 26.10 -4.84 -1.94
N GLY A 150 25.20 -4.41 -1.06
CA GLY A 150 25.05 -3.00 -0.71
C GLY A 150 24.46 -2.76 0.68
N ASP A 151 24.96 -1.72 1.33
CA ASP A 151 24.36 -1.12 2.54
C ASP A 151 24.13 0.36 2.22
N ILE A 152 22.86 0.72 1.95
CA ILE A 152 22.48 2.06 1.48
C ILE A 152 21.67 2.75 2.59
N GLY A 153 22.38 3.48 3.44
CA GLY A 153 21.85 4.13 4.63
C GLY A 153 21.64 5.64 4.51
N VAL A 154 20.54 6.14 5.09
CA VAL A 154 20.42 7.54 5.51
C VAL A 154 20.05 7.62 6.98
N SER A 155 20.72 8.49 7.75
CA SER A 155 20.48 8.63 9.18
C SER A 155 20.31 10.07 9.65
N MET A 156 19.38 10.28 10.58
CA MET A 156 19.27 11.49 11.39
C MET A 156 19.31 11.10 12.87
N VAL A 157 20.28 11.66 13.60
CA VAL A 157 20.58 11.23 14.98
C VAL A 157 20.92 12.45 15.86
N ASP A 158 20.32 12.56 17.05
CA ASP A 158 20.60 13.63 18.02
C ASP A 158 20.43 15.06 17.42
N SER A 159 19.41 15.32 16.60
CA SER A 159 19.38 16.51 15.73
C SER A 159 18.07 17.30 15.71
N ASP A 160 18.16 18.63 15.60
CA ASP A 160 16.99 19.50 15.37
C ASP A 160 16.99 19.96 13.90
N ILE A 161 15.86 19.83 13.19
CA ILE A 161 15.75 20.17 11.77
C ILE A 161 14.47 20.96 11.51
N GLU A 162 14.61 22.23 11.14
CA GLU A 162 13.50 23.10 10.70
C GLU A 162 13.60 23.34 9.18
N ALA A 163 12.59 22.92 8.41
CA ALA A 163 12.57 23.01 6.96
C ALA A 163 11.23 23.53 6.41
N ALA A 164 11.19 24.80 6.01
CA ALA A 164 9.96 25.45 5.53
C ALA A 164 9.49 24.98 4.14
N GLY A 165 10.37 24.35 3.35
CA GLY A 165 10.04 23.68 2.09
C GLY A 165 9.66 22.21 2.29
N VAL A 166 10.00 21.38 1.30
CA VAL A 166 9.72 19.93 1.34
C VAL A 166 10.92 19.18 1.96
N GLY A 167 10.63 18.30 2.92
CA GLY A 167 11.58 17.33 3.45
C GLY A 167 11.65 16.07 2.61
N THR A 168 12.85 15.65 2.23
CA THR A 168 13.07 14.42 1.45
C THR A 168 14.21 13.59 2.05
N VAL A 169 13.91 12.35 2.41
CA VAL A 169 14.81 11.44 3.14
C VAL A 169 14.78 10.09 2.43
N LYS A 170 15.82 9.73 1.67
CA LYS A 170 15.72 8.63 0.71
C LYS A 170 16.95 7.73 0.66
N ALA A 171 16.76 6.44 0.91
CA ALA A 171 17.72 5.38 0.60
C ALA A 171 17.22 4.62 -0.63
N LEU A 172 17.97 4.64 -1.73
CA LEU A 172 17.52 4.14 -3.04
C LEU A 172 18.57 3.22 -3.68
N ALA A 173 18.31 1.91 -3.72
CA ALA A 173 19.15 0.93 -4.40
C ALA A 173 18.49 0.37 -5.67
N SER A 174 19.31 0.12 -6.70
CA SER A 174 18.89 -0.50 -7.95
C SER A 174 20.00 -1.44 -8.44
N ALA A 175 19.92 -2.72 -8.09
CA ALA A 175 20.86 -3.75 -8.53
C ALA A 175 20.31 -4.51 -9.74
N LYS A 176 21.13 -4.71 -10.76
CA LYS A 176 20.78 -5.47 -11.95
C LYS A 176 21.92 -6.39 -12.36
N GLN A 177 21.59 -7.64 -12.65
CA GLN A 177 22.54 -8.69 -12.99
C GLN A 177 22.02 -9.54 -14.14
N ASN A 178 22.88 -9.81 -15.13
CA ASN A 178 22.57 -10.70 -16.25
C ASN A 178 23.77 -11.62 -16.50
N SER A 179 23.66 -12.87 -16.05
CA SER A 179 24.72 -13.87 -16.13
C SER A 179 24.49 -14.87 -17.26
N GLU A 180 25.14 -14.66 -18.41
CA GLU A 180 25.09 -15.58 -19.56
C GLU A 180 26.22 -16.63 -19.54
N ALA A 181 25.95 -17.88 -19.93
CA ALA A 181 26.91 -18.97 -19.87
C ALA A 181 26.67 -20.06 -20.94
N TYR A 182 27.72 -20.50 -21.64
CA TYR A 182 27.62 -21.35 -22.84
C TYR A 182 28.71 -22.44 -22.91
N GLY A 183 28.39 -23.70 -22.57
CA GLY A 183 29.33 -24.84 -22.50
C GLY A 183 29.09 -25.93 -23.55
N ILE A 184 29.73 -25.87 -24.73
CA ILE A 184 29.43 -26.76 -25.89
C ILE A 184 30.58 -27.71 -26.25
N SER A 185 30.33 -29.01 -26.38
CA SER A 185 31.34 -30.03 -26.67
C SER A 185 30.99 -30.99 -27.83
N GLY A 186 32.01 -31.56 -28.51
CA GLY A 186 31.81 -32.57 -29.55
C GLY A 186 32.96 -33.58 -29.67
N GLY A 187 32.67 -34.89 -29.63
CA GLY A 187 33.70 -35.93 -29.61
C GLY A 187 33.17 -37.34 -29.90
N PHE A 188 33.94 -38.38 -29.55
CA PHE A 188 33.40 -39.74 -29.44
C PHE A 188 32.71 -39.95 -28.09
N ILE A 189 33.22 -39.31 -27.04
CA ILE A 189 32.60 -39.22 -25.71
C ILE A 189 32.65 -37.74 -25.33
N SER A 190 31.53 -37.07 -25.07
CA SER A 190 31.48 -35.61 -24.91
C SER A 190 30.67 -35.16 -23.70
N ALA A 191 31.09 -34.06 -23.07
CA ALA A 191 30.41 -33.44 -21.94
C ALA A 191 30.39 -31.89 -22.06
N GLY A 192 29.20 -31.28 -22.03
CA GLY A 192 29.01 -29.84 -21.80
C GLY A 192 28.49 -29.64 -20.38
N VAL A 193 29.10 -28.73 -19.62
CA VAL A 193 28.69 -28.42 -18.23
C VAL A 193 28.69 -26.90 -18.04
N VAL A 194 27.64 -26.37 -17.42
CA VAL A 194 27.50 -24.94 -17.09
C VAL A 194 26.98 -24.78 -15.66
N PHE A 195 27.53 -23.80 -14.97
CA PHE A 195 27.02 -23.19 -13.74
C PHE A 195 26.95 -21.68 -13.99
N ALA A 196 25.91 -21.01 -13.52
CA ALA A 196 25.66 -19.59 -13.78
C ALA A 196 24.77 -19.01 -12.68
N ASP A 197 25.34 -18.13 -11.88
CA ASP A 197 24.80 -17.73 -10.59
C ASP A 197 24.71 -16.18 -10.55
N SER A 198 23.62 -15.63 -10.02
CA SER A 198 23.41 -14.18 -9.81
C SER A 198 22.83 -13.93 -8.42
N ASP A 199 23.58 -13.26 -7.54
CA ASP A 199 23.27 -13.11 -6.12
C ASP A 199 23.21 -11.63 -5.71
N THR A 200 22.18 -11.22 -4.98
CA THR A 200 22.01 -9.85 -4.47
C THR A 200 21.77 -9.86 -2.96
N ASP A 201 22.55 -9.04 -2.25
CA ASP A 201 22.48 -8.80 -0.79
C ASP A 201 22.50 -7.29 -0.57
N VAL A 202 21.35 -6.62 -0.70
CA VAL A 202 21.25 -5.15 -0.80
C VAL A 202 20.25 -4.62 0.23
N ASP A 203 20.81 -4.25 1.38
CA ASP A 203 20.10 -3.59 2.45
C ASP A 203 19.89 -2.09 2.15
N THR A 204 18.71 -1.57 2.47
CA THR A 204 18.39 -0.14 2.35
C THR A 204 17.70 0.40 3.60
N PHE A 205 18.29 1.43 4.21
CA PHE A 205 17.87 1.93 5.52
C PHE A 205 17.59 3.43 5.50
N VAL A 206 16.42 3.81 6.01
CA VAL A 206 16.15 5.17 6.50
C VAL A 206 15.99 5.11 8.01
N THR A 207 16.83 5.85 8.76
CA THR A 207 16.76 5.88 10.22
C THR A 207 16.65 7.32 10.74
N MET A 208 15.73 7.55 11.68
CA MET A 208 15.59 8.79 12.45
C MET A 208 15.51 8.42 13.93
N SER A 209 16.36 9.01 14.77
CA SER A 209 16.53 8.62 16.17
C SER A 209 16.90 9.85 17.00
N ALA A 210 16.27 10.08 18.17
CA ALA A 210 16.51 11.26 19.02
C ALA A 210 16.55 12.60 18.22
N THR A 211 15.66 12.76 17.25
CA THR A 211 15.67 13.86 16.27
C THR A 211 14.30 14.55 16.22
N ASP A 212 14.29 15.88 16.27
CA ASP A 212 13.10 16.71 16.09
C ASP A 212 13.06 17.27 14.66
N TYR A 213 12.03 16.91 13.89
CA TYR A 213 11.78 17.45 12.55
C TYR A 213 10.53 18.34 12.54
N VAL A 214 10.69 19.60 12.13
CA VAL A 214 9.59 20.55 11.93
C VAL A 214 9.63 21.04 10.48
N GLY A 215 8.52 20.95 9.74
CA GLY A 215 8.53 21.44 8.37
C GLY A 215 7.18 21.56 7.67
N GLY A 216 7.24 21.76 6.35
CA GLY A 216 6.05 21.79 5.51
C GLY A 216 5.46 20.40 5.32
N ASP A 217 6.19 19.57 4.57
CA ASP A 217 5.86 18.16 4.27
C ASP A 217 7.13 17.30 4.47
N LEU A 218 6.97 15.99 4.67
CA LEU A 218 8.11 15.07 4.82
C LEU A 218 7.86 13.75 4.08
N THR A 219 8.81 13.36 3.22
CA THR A 219 8.81 12.08 2.51
C THR A 219 10.02 11.23 2.92
N MET A 220 9.79 10.11 3.59
CA MET A 220 10.79 9.12 4.02
C MET A 220 10.66 7.84 3.17
N VAL A 221 11.68 7.48 2.39
CA VAL A 221 11.61 6.33 1.47
C VAL A 221 12.85 5.46 1.55
N ALA A 222 12.69 4.21 1.99
CA ALA A 222 13.64 3.13 1.73
C ALA A 222 13.14 2.34 0.52
N LYS A 223 13.98 2.17 -0.50
CA LYS A 223 13.61 1.38 -1.69
C LYS A 223 14.79 0.63 -2.27
N ALA A 224 14.61 -0.68 -2.41
CA ALA A 224 15.47 -1.54 -3.21
C ALA A 224 14.73 -2.01 -4.47
N THR A 225 15.47 -2.28 -5.54
CA THR A 225 14.97 -2.94 -6.74
C THR A 225 16.09 -3.79 -7.31
N GLU A 226 15.79 -5.05 -7.52
CA GLU A 226 16.74 -6.08 -7.92
C GLU A 226 16.26 -6.72 -9.24
N ASP A 227 17.19 -7.07 -10.12
CA ASP A 227 16.90 -7.66 -11.44
C ASP A 227 17.95 -8.73 -11.78
N ASN A 228 17.74 -9.95 -11.26
CA ASN A 228 18.67 -11.08 -11.36
C ASN A 228 18.27 -12.05 -12.47
N TYR A 229 18.93 -11.93 -13.63
CA TYR A 229 18.73 -12.81 -14.78
C TYR A 229 19.90 -13.77 -14.98
N VAL A 230 19.60 -15.01 -15.39
CA VAL A 230 20.59 -16.02 -15.80
C VAL A 230 20.21 -16.65 -17.14
N LEU A 231 21.18 -16.82 -18.04
CA LEU A 231 21.03 -17.61 -19.28
C LEU A 231 22.15 -18.66 -19.41
N ALA A 232 21.82 -19.94 -19.23
CA ALA A 232 22.82 -21.00 -19.16
C ALA A 232 22.58 -22.14 -20.16
N VAL A 233 23.57 -22.44 -21.03
CA VAL A 233 23.42 -23.31 -22.21
C VAL A 233 24.53 -24.37 -22.28
N ALA A 234 24.22 -25.63 -21.99
CA ALA A 234 25.14 -26.76 -22.16
C ALA A 234 24.83 -27.59 -23.44
N GLY A 235 25.89 -28.00 -24.14
CA GLY A 235 25.80 -28.77 -25.38
C GLY A 235 26.79 -29.94 -25.46
N SER A 236 26.36 -31.08 -26.00
CA SER A 236 27.26 -32.21 -26.30
C SER A 236 26.85 -33.04 -27.53
N GLY A 237 27.83 -33.52 -28.29
CA GLY A 237 27.60 -34.43 -29.42
C GLY A 237 28.65 -35.56 -29.50
N GLY A 238 28.25 -36.80 -29.77
CA GLY A 238 29.22 -37.90 -29.94
C GLY A 238 28.67 -39.31 -30.11
N VAL A 239 29.38 -40.31 -29.62
CA VAL A 239 28.86 -41.68 -29.43
C VAL A 239 28.33 -41.84 -28.01
N LEU A 240 29.03 -41.30 -27.01
CA LEU A 240 28.47 -40.99 -25.70
C LEU A 240 28.42 -39.46 -25.56
N ALA A 241 27.31 -38.89 -25.08
CA ALA A 241 27.15 -37.44 -24.93
C ALA A 241 26.45 -37.10 -23.60
N GLY A 242 26.88 -36.03 -22.94
CA GLY A 242 26.31 -35.52 -21.69
C GLY A 242 26.20 -33.99 -21.68
N ALA A 243 25.04 -33.43 -21.37
CA ALA A 243 24.88 -32.00 -21.11
C ALA A 243 24.35 -31.79 -19.68
N GLY A 244 24.88 -30.81 -18.95
CA GLY A 244 24.42 -30.46 -17.61
C GLY A 244 24.46 -28.96 -17.41
N VAL A 245 23.39 -28.39 -16.88
CA VAL A 245 23.33 -26.99 -16.45
C VAL A 245 22.81 -26.94 -15.02
N ALA A 246 23.38 -26.08 -14.19
CA ALA A 246 22.70 -25.49 -13.05
C ALA A 246 22.70 -23.97 -13.22
N ALA A 247 21.63 -23.32 -12.74
CA ALA A 247 21.50 -21.88 -12.70
C ALA A 247 20.82 -21.48 -11.38
N GLU A 248 21.31 -20.40 -10.76
CA GLU A 248 20.84 -19.95 -9.46
C GLU A 248 20.62 -18.43 -9.48
N THR A 249 19.49 -17.98 -8.94
CA THR A 249 19.32 -16.56 -8.59
C THR A 249 18.95 -16.46 -7.13
N ASN A 250 19.74 -15.72 -6.36
CA ASN A 250 19.46 -15.43 -4.96
C ASN A 250 19.18 -13.94 -4.77
N SER A 251 18.37 -13.62 -3.77
CA SER A 251 18.07 -12.27 -3.29
C SER A 251 17.91 -12.40 -1.78
N THR A 252 18.69 -11.65 -1.00
CA THR A 252 18.73 -11.73 0.47
C THR A 252 18.92 -10.33 1.04
N SER A 253 17.83 -9.61 1.26
CA SER A 253 17.88 -8.14 1.42
C SER A 253 16.82 -7.61 2.39
N ILE A 254 17.13 -6.52 3.10
CA ILE A 254 16.24 -5.82 4.03
C ILE A 254 16.00 -4.38 3.53
N THR A 255 14.73 -4.01 3.30
CA THR A 255 14.33 -2.63 3.00
C THR A 255 13.56 -2.05 4.18
N LYS A 256 14.13 -1.09 4.89
CA LYS A 256 13.56 -0.61 6.17
C LYS A 256 13.54 0.90 6.35
N VAL A 257 12.43 1.41 6.90
CA VAL A 257 12.35 2.73 7.53
C VAL A 257 12.16 2.57 9.05
N SER A 258 12.94 3.29 9.84
CA SER A 258 12.84 3.38 11.31
C SER A 258 12.73 4.85 11.72
N VAL A 259 11.73 5.17 12.51
CA VAL A 259 11.69 6.37 13.35
C VAL A 259 11.62 5.86 14.78
N ASP A 260 12.67 6.05 15.56
CA ASP A 260 12.78 5.51 16.91
C ASP A 260 12.07 6.43 17.94
N ASP A 261 12.09 6.03 19.22
CA ASP A 261 11.67 6.90 20.33
C ASP A 261 12.64 8.09 20.51
N GLU A 262 12.30 9.03 21.41
CA GLU A 262 12.99 10.34 21.57
C GLU A 262 12.92 11.24 20.32
N SER A 263 12.17 10.86 19.27
CA SER A 263 12.02 11.62 18.03
C SER A 263 10.63 12.27 17.89
N SER A 264 10.57 13.42 17.22
CA SER A 264 9.29 14.08 16.88
C SER A 264 9.23 14.52 15.41
N ILE A 265 8.02 14.49 14.82
CA ILE A 265 7.74 14.97 13.47
C ILE A 265 6.51 15.88 13.53
N THR A 266 6.67 17.18 13.27
CA THR A 266 5.58 18.17 13.24
C THR A 266 5.50 18.87 11.88
N LEU A 267 4.39 18.67 11.16
CA LEU A 267 4.20 19.16 9.79
C LEU A 267 3.03 20.13 9.67
N GLY A 268 3.08 21.03 8.68
CA GLY A 268 1.98 21.91 8.29
C GLY A 268 1.74 23.16 9.15
N GLU A 269 2.37 23.30 10.33
CA GLU A 269 2.14 24.45 11.22
C GLU A 269 2.57 25.80 10.62
N ASN A 270 3.64 25.80 9.82
CA ASN A 270 4.29 27.02 9.30
C ASN A 270 4.17 27.20 7.77
N SER A 271 4.04 26.09 7.03
CA SER A 271 4.02 26.00 5.56
C SER A 271 3.62 24.57 5.14
N GLY A 272 3.59 24.26 3.84
CA GLY A 272 3.22 22.93 3.33
C GLY A 272 1.72 22.65 3.33
N ASP A 273 1.36 21.45 2.89
CA ASP A 273 0.01 20.89 3.08
C ASP A 273 -0.05 20.00 4.34
N GLY A 274 1.11 19.65 4.92
CA GLY A 274 1.25 18.93 6.18
C GLY A 274 1.32 17.42 6.02
N VAL A 275 1.80 16.91 4.88
CA VAL A 275 1.75 15.46 4.55
C VAL A 275 3.01 14.73 5.01
N LEU A 276 2.83 13.62 5.72
CA LEU A 276 3.88 12.64 6.02
C LEU A 276 3.70 11.39 5.14
N ASP A 277 4.65 11.15 4.24
CA ASP A 277 4.74 9.92 3.45
C ASP A 277 5.91 9.06 3.92
N VAL A 278 5.63 7.89 4.51
CA VAL A 278 6.65 6.89 4.89
C VAL A 278 6.47 5.65 4.04
N LYS A 279 7.52 5.26 3.30
CA LYS A 279 7.45 4.08 2.41
C LYS A 279 8.71 3.21 2.45
N ALA A 280 8.51 1.93 2.73
CA ALA A 280 9.48 0.87 2.46
C ALA A 280 9.00 0.04 1.25
N GLU A 281 9.82 -0.09 0.20
CA GLU A 281 9.46 -0.87 -0.98
C GLU A 281 10.62 -1.73 -1.51
N HIS A 282 10.45 -3.05 -1.48
CA HIS A 282 11.37 -4.01 -2.10
C HIS A 282 10.75 -4.59 -3.38
N ILE A 283 11.55 -4.69 -4.45
CA ILE A 283 11.12 -5.24 -5.75
C ILE A 283 12.18 -6.20 -6.29
N THR A 284 12.02 -7.49 -6.04
CA THR A 284 12.89 -8.53 -6.57
C THR A 284 12.36 -9.05 -7.90
N ARG A 285 13.06 -8.76 -9.00
CA ARG A 285 12.90 -9.45 -10.27
C ARG A 285 13.95 -10.54 -10.38
N PHE A 286 13.52 -11.73 -10.76
CA PHE A 286 14.41 -12.88 -10.94
C PHE A 286 13.92 -13.75 -12.09
N ASP A 287 14.81 -14.24 -12.94
CA ASP A 287 14.44 -15.25 -13.94
C ASP A 287 15.67 -16.02 -14.43
N ALA A 288 15.46 -17.26 -14.89
CA ALA A 288 16.52 -18.06 -15.45
C ALA A 288 16.06 -18.82 -16.70
N ARG A 289 16.93 -18.82 -17.70
CA ARG A 289 16.75 -19.58 -18.94
C ARG A 289 17.86 -20.60 -19.12
N VAL A 290 17.50 -21.87 -19.02
CA VAL A 290 18.43 -22.99 -19.10
C VAL A 290 18.19 -23.81 -20.37
N VAL A 291 19.26 -24.21 -21.07
CA VAL A 291 19.19 -25.10 -22.23
C VAL A 291 20.24 -26.21 -22.12
N ALA A 292 19.82 -27.47 -22.04
CA ALA A 292 20.73 -28.62 -21.91
C ALA A 292 20.52 -29.63 -23.05
N ALA A 293 21.42 -29.67 -24.04
CA ALA A 293 21.26 -30.46 -25.26
C ALA A 293 22.37 -31.51 -25.48
N SER A 294 22.00 -32.78 -25.68
CA SER A 294 22.94 -33.88 -25.95
C SER A 294 22.50 -34.78 -27.11
N GLY A 295 23.46 -35.26 -27.92
CA GLY A 295 23.19 -36.11 -29.08
C GLY A 295 24.25 -37.20 -29.31
N GLY A 296 23.86 -38.47 -29.41
CA GLY A 296 24.82 -39.53 -29.72
C GLY A 296 24.26 -40.94 -29.92
N LEU A 297 25.04 -41.97 -29.60
CA LEU A 297 24.52 -43.34 -29.50
C LEU A 297 23.90 -43.57 -28.11
N LEU A 298 24.57 -43.13 -27.05
CA LEU A 298 24.00 -42.97 -25.73
C LEU A 298 24.10 -41.49 -25.36
N SER A 299 23.02 -40.87 -24.88
CA SER A 299 22.98 -39.44 -24.54
C SER A 299 22.23 -39.17 -23.24
N GLY A 300 22.60 -38.09 -22.56
CA GLY A 300 21.98 -37.65 -21.32
C GLY A 300 22.04 -36.13 -21.20
N SER A 301 20.94 -35.49 -20.82
CA SER A 301 20.87 -34.05 -20.56
C SER A 301 20.22 -33.79 -19.20
N GLY A 302 20.74 -32.83 -18.45
CA GLY A 302 20.24 -32.41 -17.14
C GLY A 302 20.23 -30.89 -17.01
N ALA A 303 19.24 -30.37 -16.28
CA ALA A 303 19.11 -28.97 -15.93
C ALA A 303 18.62 -28.83 -14.48
N GLU A 304 19.10 -27.81 -13.78
CA GLU A 304 18.63 -27.38 -12.47
C GLU A 304 18.47 -25.85 -12.51
N ILE A 305 17.35 -25.33 -11.99
CA ILE A 305 17.14 -23.92 -11.69
C ILE A 305 16.70 -23.82 -10.23
N ASN A 306 17.41 -23.01 -9.44
CA ASN A 306 16.97 -22.60 -8.11
C ASN A 306 16.78 -21.07 -8.08
N HIS A 307 15.66 -20.64 -7.53
CA HIS A 307 15.32 -19.24 -7.28
C HIS A 307 14.98 -19.13 -5.80
N ASP A 308 15.87 -18.58 -4.98
CA ASP A 308 15.62 -18.38 -3.55
C ASP A 308 15.55 -16.87 -3.28
N ILE A 309 14.40 -16.41 -2.79
CA ILE A 309 14.09 -14.99 -2.60
C ILE A 309 13.78 -14.77 -1.13
N THR A 310 14.65 -14.08 -0.42
CA THR A 310 14.51 -13.68 0.99
C THR A 310 14.52 -12.17 1.05
N ALA A 311 13.35 -11.54 1.17
CA ALA A 311 13.23 -10.09 1.15
C ALA A 311 12.34 -9.62 2.29
N ASP A 312 12.91 -8.90 3.25
CA ASP A 312 12.17 -8.33 4.39
C ASP A 312 11.92 -6.83 4.16
N VAL A 313 10.72 -6.37 4.50
CA VAL A 313 10.29 -4.98 4.31
C VAL A 313 9.63 -4.45 5.57
N ASP A 314 10.31 -3.55 6.28
CA ASP A 314 9.86 -3.04 7.57
C ASP A 314 9.62 -1.52 7.56
N VAL A 315 8.51 -1.09 8.16
CA VAL A 315 8.37 0.28 8.67
C VAL A 315 8.13 0.23 10.17
N ILE A 316 9.02 0.86 10.93
CA ILE A 316 8.97 0.92 12.39
C ILE A 316 8.79 2.39 12.81
N LEU A 317 7.76 2.66 13.60
CA LEU A 317 7.42 3.98 14.14
C LEU A 317 7.32 3.88 15.67
N GLY A 318 8.46 4.05 16.34
CA GLY A 318 8.69 3.86 17.78
C GLY A 318 9.48 2.58 18.07
N ASP A 319 10.30 2.56 19.11
CA ASP A 319 11.31 1.50 19.33
C ASP A 319 10.72 0.14 19.78
N GLY A 320 9.43 0.14 20.14
CA GLY A 320 8.69 -1.03 20.59
C GLY A 320 8.79 -1.33 22.10
N SER A 321 9.50 -0.50 22.86
CA SER A 321 9.72 -0.65 24.30
C SER A 321 8.90 0.34 25.10
N SER A 322 7.90 -0.15 25.83
CA SER A 322 7.11 0.73 26.72
C SER A 322 7.99 1.41 27.79
N ASN A 323 8.21 2.73 27.64
CA ASN A 323 9.16 3.51 28.43
C ASN A 323 8.67 4.97 28.69
N SER A 324 9.53 5.93 29.04
CA SER A 324 9.14 7.32 29.31
C SER A 324 9.20 8.24 28.11
N ASP A 325 9.97 7.82 27.12
CA ASP A 325 10.37 8.56 25.96
C ASP A 325 9.75 7.81 24.77
N TYR A 326 9.04 8.51 23.89
CA TYR A 326 8.17 7.92 22.87
C TYR A 326 8.20 8.76 21.60
N LEU A 327 7.82 8.17 20.48
CA LEU A 327 7.66 8.87 19.21
C LEU A 327 6.38 9.73 19.20
N GLU A 328 6.50 11.00 18.80
CA GLU A 328 5.36 11.91 18.57
C GLU A 328 5.31 12.36 17.09
N ILE A 329 4.20 12.11 16.39
CA ILE A 329 3.96 12.54 15.01
C ILE A 329 2.68 13.38 14.95
N SER A 330 2.77 14.57 14.36
CA SER A 330 1.65 15.48 14.11
C SER A 330 1.68 16.00 12.67
N ALA A 331 0.66 15.66 11.87
CA ALA A 331 0.57 15.96 10.44
C ALA A 331 -0.90 16.15 10.02
N SER A 332 -1.14 16.71 8.82
CA SER A 332 -2.49 16.71 8.23
C SER A 332 -2.88 15.28 7.85
N ASP A 333 -1.97 14.58 7.19
CA ASP A 333 -2.16 13.24 6.64
C ASP A 333 -0.90 12.38 6.87
N ILE A 334 -1.09 11.11 7.23
CA ILE A 334 -0.03 10.16 7.58
C ILE A 334 -0.20 8.89 6.76
N ASN A 335 0.62 8.74 5.72
CA ASN A 335 0.63 7.57 4.84
C ASN A 335 1.84 6.69 5.14
N VAL A 336 1.60 5.41 5.43
CA VAL A 336 2.63 4.42 5.77
C VAL A 336 2.44 3.16 4.92
N ASP A 337 3.35 2.96 3.97
CA ASP A 337 3.32 1.82 3.03
C ASP A 337 4.54 0.90 3.24
N ALA A 338 4.31 -0.38 3.48
CA ALA A 338 5.31 -1.45 3.38
C ALA A 338 4.92 -2.39 2.23
N ILE A 339 5.75 -2.44 1.18
CA ILE A 339 5.42 -3.15 -0.07
C ILE A 339 6.58 -4.05 -0.50
N ASN A 340 6.29 -5.32 -0.74
CA ASN A 340 7.26 -6.29 -1.22
C ASN A 340 6.74 -7.02 -2.46
N ARG A 341 7.60 -7.18 -3.46
CA ARG A 341 7.21 -7.63 -4.82
C ARG A 341 8.19 -8.67 -5.35
N ALA A 342 7.71 -9.86 -5.66
CA ALA A 342 8.50 -10.93 -6.29
C ALA A 342 7.98 -11.19 -7.73
N GLN A 343 8.84 -11.00 -8.73
CA GLN A 343 8.46 -11.00 -10.15
C GLN A 343 9.39 -11.86 -11.02
N LYS A 344 8.82 -12.74 -11.85
CA LYS A 344 9.53 -13.58 -12.85
C LYS A 344 8.93 -13.37 -14.24
N ASP A 345 9.39 -12.30 -14.90
CA ASP A 345 8.75 -11.69 -16.08
C ASP A 345 9.60 -11.70 -17.38
N GLN A 346 10.71 -12.45 -17.44
CA GLN A 346 11.72 -12.36 -18.51
C GLN A 346 11.77 -13.55 -19.49
N ASP A 347 10.62 -14.22 -19.70
CA ASP A 347 10.45 -15.37 -20.61
C ASP A 347 11.41 -16.57 -20.32
N GLY A 348 11.94 -16.67 -19.10
CA GLY A 348 12.81 -17.75 -18.66
C GLY A 348 12.08 -19.10 -18.55
N ARG A 349 12.87 -20.16 -18.74
CA ARG A 349 12.41 -21.55 -18.79
C ARG A 349 13.58 -22.53 -18.89
N ILE A 350 13.30 -23.80 -18.62
CA ILE A 350 14.20 -24.92 -18.92
C ILE A 350 13.85 -25.58 -20.27
N ASP A 351 14.83 -25.73 -21.16
CA ASP A 351 14.78 -26.52 -22.41
C ASP A 351 15.80 -27.70 -22.37
N VAL A 352 15.38 -28.93 -22.03
CA VAL A 352 16.26 -30.13 -21.98
C VAL A 352 16.02 -31.07 -23.17
N VAL A 353 17.07 -31.42 -23.90
CA VAL A 353 16.98 -32.27 -25.12
C VAL A 353 18.04 -33.38 -25.12
N ALA A 354 17.65 -34.64 -25.29
CA ALA A 354 18.56 -35.78 -25.43
C ALA A 354 18.17 -36.71 -26.60
N VAL A 355 19.08 -36.95 -27.54
CA VAL A 355 18.82 -37.73 -28.77
C VAL A 355 19.82 -38.88 -28.92
N GLY A 356 19.39 -40.12 -29.16
CA GLY A 356 20.32 -41.21 -29.46
C GLY A 356 19.72 -42.59 -29.75
N LEU A 357 20.48 -43.67 -29.50
CA LEU A 357 19.91 -45.04 -29.44
C LEU A 357 19.34 -45.31 -28.04
N ALA A 358 19.99 -44.80 -26.99
CA ALA A 358 19.38 -44.63 -25.68
C ALA A 358 19.61 -43.18 -25.22
N SER A 359 18.57 -42.53 -24.72
CA SER A 359 18.61 -41.12 -24.29
C SER A 359 17.85 -40.90 -22.98
N ALA A 360 18.28 -39.91 -22.20
CA ALA A 360 17.60 -39.47 -20.99
C ALA A 360 17.66 -37.93 -20.85
N ALA A 361 16.57 -37.30 -20.45
CA ALA A 361 16.48 -35.87 -20.13
C ALA A 361 15.91 -35.70 -18.71
N GLY A 362 16.58 -34.89 -17.88
CA GLY A 362 16.18 -34.56 -16.52
C GLY A 362 16.12 -33.05 -16.30
N ALA A 363 15.15 -32.55 -15.52
CA ALA A 363 15.08 -31.14 -15.13
C ALA A 363 14.49 -30.98 -13.72
N ASP A 364 15.11 -30.16 -12.89
CA ASP A 364 14.53 -29.72 -11.62
C ASP A 364 14.45 -28.17 -11.63
N SER A 365 13.31 -27.62 -11.21
CA SER A 365 13.10 -26.18 -10.99
C SER A 365 12.47 -25.98 -9.62
N ILE A 366 13.03 -25.07 -8.82
CA ILE A 366 12.56 -24.74 -7.48
C ILE A 366 12.58 -23.22 -7.32
N THR A 367 11.43 -22.64 -6.97
CA THR A 367 11.31 -21.28 -6.45
C THR A 367 10.90 -21.33 -4.99
N THR A 368 11.68 -20.70 -4.11
CA THR A 368 11.37 -20.43 -2.70
C THR A 368 11.15 -18.93 -2.51
N LEU A 369 10.10 -18.58 -1.77
CA LEU A 369 9.85 -17.23 -1.30
C LEU A 369 9.89 -17.20 0.23
N ASP A 370 10.58 -16.22 0.79
CA ASP A 370 10.61 -15.87 2.21
C ASP A 370 10.46 -14.34 2.27
N MET A 371 9.28 -13.87 2.67
CA MET A 371 8.88 -12.47 2.55
C MET A 371 8.11 -12.01 3.79
N ALA A 372 8.76 -11.28 4.70
CA ALA A 372 8.09 -10.59 5.80
C ALA A 372 7.95 -9.09 5.51
N THR A 373 6.71 -8.64 5.35
CA THR A 373 6.38 -7.23 5.09
C THR A 373 5.61 -6.67 6.28
N THR A 374 6.24 -5.84 7.10
CA THR A 374 5.68 -5.40 8.38
C THR A 374 5.62 -3.88 8.54
N ILE A 375 4.53 -3.42 9.17
CA ILE A 375 4.43 -2.09 9.78
C ILE A 375 4.26 -2.32 11.28
N ASP A 376 5.09 -1.71 12.11
CA ASP A 376 5.00 -1.76 13.58
C ASP A 376 5.01 -0.32 14.12
N VAL A 377 3.85 0.15 14.58
CA VAL A 377 3.77 1.33 15.45
C VAL A 377 4.13 0.86 16.86
N GLY A 378 5.19 1.41 17.43
CA GLY A 378 5.80 1.00 18.69
C GLY A 378 4.87 1.06 19.90
N ASP A 379 5.33 0.50 21.02
CA ASP A 379 4.66 0.71 22.31
C ASP A 379 4.74 2.20 22.69
N ASP A 380 3.68 2.74 23.31
CA ASP A 380 3.52 4.14 23.76
C ASP A 380 3.64 5.27 22.70
N ALA A 381 3.89 4.96 21.42
CA ALA A 381 3.98 5.95 20.33
C ALA A 381 2.66 6.70 20.05
N GLU A 382 2.74 7.99 19.70
CA GLU A 382 1.60 8.88 19.45
C GLU A 382 1.60 9.44 18.01
N LEU A 383 0.57 9.13 17.23
CA LEU A 383 0.35 9.59 15.86
C LEU A 383 -0.96 10.40 15.79
N THR A 384 -0.86 11.67 15.38
CA THR A 384 -2.00 12.59 15.24
C THR A 384 -2.12 13.11 13.81
N SER A 385 -3.24 12.78 13.15
CA SER A 385 -3.71 13.41 11.91
C SER A 385 -4.76 14.47 12.23
N TRP A 386 -4.49 15.73 11.87
CA TRP A 386 -5.41 16.86 12.07
C TRP A 386 -6.15 17.29 10.80
N GLY A 387 -5.92 16.62 9.67
CA GLY A 387 -6.57 16.88 8.39
C GLY A 387 -8.09 16.69 8.43
N LEU A 388 -8.78 17.41 7.55
CA LEU A 388 -10.26 17.44 7.46
C LEU A 388 -10.78 17.13 6.05
N GLY A 389 -9.88 16.85 5.10
CA GLY A 389 -10.23 16.39 3.76
C GLY A 389 -10.74 14.94 3.76
N ASP A 390 -11.54 14.60 2.75
CA ASP A 390 -12.13 13.25 2.58
C ASP A 390 -11.07 12.14 2.36
N THR A 391 -9.80 12.51 2.18
CA THR A 391 -8.65 11.60 1.99
C THR A 391 -7.63 11.66 3.12
N ASP A 392 -7.75 12.64 4.02
CA ASP A 392 -6.77 12.85 5.08
C ASP A 392 -6.98 11.79 6.17
N GLY A 393 -5.90 11.31 6.78
CA GLY A 393 -6.03 10.45 7.95
C GLY A 393 -4.74 9.78 8.42
N ILE A 394 -4.88 8.53 8.88
CA ILE A 394 -3.76 7.63 9.12
C ILE A 394 -4.00 6.35 8.32
N ALA A 395 -3.14 6.09 7.33
CA ALA A 395 -3.18 4.89 6.50
C ALA A 395 -1.93 4.02 6.74
N LEU A 396 -2.13 2.76 7.15
CA LEU A 396 -1.08 1.77 7.39
C LEU A 396 -1.30 0.55 6.47
N ASN A 397 -0.53 0.41 5.39
CA ASN A 397 -0.72 -0.62 4.37
C ASN A 397 0.50 -1.54 4.22
N SER A 398 0.33 -2.83 4.55
CA SER A 398 1.31 -3.88 4.27
C SER A 398 0.84 -4.76 3.10
N LEU A 399 1.69 -4.95 2.08
CA LEU A 399 1.38 -5.72 0.87
C LEU A 399 2.53 -6.62 0.39
N ASN A 400 2.25 -7.91 0.24
CA ASN A 400 3.05 -8.82 -0.60
C ASN A 400 2.41 -9.00 -1.99
N ASP A 401 3.18 -8.92 -3.07
CA ASP A 401 2.67 -9.04 -4.45
C ASP A 401 3.53 -9.99 -5.29
N LEU A 402 2.91 -11.02 -5.89
CA LEU A 402 3.59 -12.09 -6.62
C LEU A 402 3.19 -12.13 -8.10
N ASP A 403 4.17 -12.22 -8.99
CA ASP A 403 3.98 -12.52 -10.42
C ASP A 403 5.03 -13.54 -10.86
N ILE A 404 4.69 -14.83 -10.89
CA ILE A 404 5.66 -15.92 -11.11
C ILE A 404 5.15 -16.91 -12.14
N THR A 405 5.72 -16.88 -13.35
CA THR A 405 5.53 -17.91 -14.37
C THR A 405 6.78 -18.77 -14.54
N GLU A 406 6.63 -20.08 -14.39
CA GLU A 406 7.70 -21.06 -14.58
C GLU A 406 7.34 -22.09 -15.65
N LYS A 407 8.34 -22.45 -16.48
CA LYS A 407 8.18 -23.44 -17.54
C LYS A 407 9.38 -24.37 -17.68
N VAL A 408 9.10 -25.67 -17.68
CA VAL A 408 10.08 -26.74 -17.93
C VAL A 408 9.66 -27.53 -19.18
N ILE A 409 10.58 -27.73 -20.12
CA ILE A 409 10.37 -28.48 -21.37
C ILE A 409 11.44 -29.56 -21.52
N LEU A 410 11.05 -30.82 -21.67
CA LEU A 410 11.96 -31.95 -21.86
C LEU A 410 11.63 -32.74 -23.13
N ASN A 411 12.68 -33.20 -23.82
CA ASN A 411 12.58 -33.98 -25.04
C ASN A 411 13.65 -35.09 -25.06
N ALA A 412 13.25 -36.36 -24.93
CA ALA A 412 14.14 -37.51 -25.08
C ALA A 412 13.72 -38.40 -26.27
N SER A 413 14.64 -38.68 -27.20
CA SER A 413 14.32 -39.55 -28.36
C SER A 413 15.39 -40.62 -28.63
N GLY A 414 14.96 -41.84 -28.93
CA GLY A 414 15.87 -42.93 -29.30
C GLY A 414 15.20 -44.28 -29.53
N ALA A 415 15.91 -45.40 -29.34
CA ALA A 415 15.27 -46.71 -29.21
C ALA A 415 14.81 -46.96 -27.76
N LEU A 416 15.55 -46.41 -26.79
CA LEU A 416 15.15 -46.28 -25.39
C LEU A 416 15.18 -44.78 -25.06
N ALA A 417 14.10 -44.22 -24.52
CA ALA A 417 14.02 -42.80 -24.14
C ALA A 417 13.48 -42.65 -22.72
N GLY A 418 13.94 -41.63 -21.99
CA GLY A 418 13.48 -41.30 -20.64
C GLY A 418 13.40 -39.80 -20.41
N THR A 419 12.29 -39.31 -19.88
CA THR A 419 12.10 -37.94 -19.38
C THR A 419 11.78 -37.97 -17.88
N GLY A 420 12.38 -37.05 -17.12
CA GLY A 420 12.12 -36.88 -15.69
C GLY A 420 12.10 -35.40 -15.32
N ALA A 421 11.10 -34.92 -14.60
CA ALA A 421 11.16 -33.55 -14.08
C ALA A 421 10.40 -33.27 -12.79
N THR A 422 10.94 -32.33 -12.02
CA THR A 422 10.27 -31.69 -10.87
C THR A 422 10.19 -30.19 -11.10
N MET A 423 9.03 -29.59 -10.86
CA MET A 423 8.87 -28.14 -10.72
C MET A 423 8.19 -27.86 -9.38
N LYS A 424 8.73 -26.91 -8.62
CA LYS A 424 8.17 -26.46 -7.34
C LYS A 424 8.17 -24.94 -7.27
N ILE A 425 7.05 -24.37 -6.85
CA ILE A 425 6.99 -22.99 -6.37
C ILE A 425 6.39 -23.04 -4.96
N LYS A 426 7.12 -22.54 -3.96
CA LYS A 426 6.75 -22.55 -2.56
C LYS A 426 7.08 -21.23 -1.86
N ASP A 427 6.30 -20.86 -0.87
CA ASP A 427 6.72 -19.99 0.23
C ASP A 427 7.20 -20.82 1.44
N ASP A 428 8.20 -20.31 2.14
CA ASP A 428 8.56 -20.72 3.51
C ASP A 428 7.99 -19.71 4.54
N GLU A 429 7.95 -18.41 4.20
CA GLU A 429 7.10 -17.38 4.84
C GLU A 429 6.58 -16.37 3.80
N LEU A 430 5.34 -15.91 3.97
CA LEU A 430 4.70 -14.89 3.12
C LEU A 430 3.77 -14.03 4.00
N LEU A 431 4.39 -13.25 4.88
CA LEU A 431 3.73 -12.50 5.95
C LEU A 431 3.49 -11.04 5.53
N ALA A 432 2.24 -10.60 5.58
CA ALA A 432 1.89 -9.19 5.59
C ALA A 432 1.31 -8.84 6.97
N LYS A 433 1.90 -7.88 7.66
CA LYS A 433 1.57 -7.57 9.06
C LYS A 433 1.47 -6.06 9.29
N VAL A 434 0.42 -5.63 9.99
CA VAL A 434 0.39 -4.34 10.68
C VAL A 434 0.20 -4.56 12.18
N ARG A 435 1.04 -3.93 13.00
CA ARG A 435 0.93 -3.90 14.46
C ARG A 435 0.81 -2.46 14.95
N VAL A 436 -0.09 -2.27 15.92
CA VAL A 436 -0.15 -1.07 16.76
C VAL A 436 0.18 -1.52 18.18
N GLY A 437 1.25 -0.96 18.76
CA GLY A 437 1.88 -1.40 20.01
C GLY A 437 1.07 -1.11 21.27
N LYS A 438 1.62 -1.52 22.43
CA LYS A 438 0.93 -1.38 23.71
C LYS A 438 0.82 0.09 24.10
N ASN A 439 -0.37 0.52 24.51
CA ASN A 439 -0.72 1.91 24.82
C ASN A 439 -0.42 2.94 23.72
N ALA A 440 -0.09 2.53 22.49
CA ALA A 440 0.08 3.46 21.38
C ALA A 440 -1.22 4.23 21.10
N VAL A 441 -1.10 5.49 20.73
CA VAL A 441 -2.21 6.44 20.55
C VAL A 441 -2.25 6.87 19.09
N LEU A 442 -3.35 6.58 18.40
CA LEU A 442 -3.59 7.02 17.02
C LEU A 442 -4.84 7.89 17.01
N VAL A 443 -4.71 9.18 16.70
CA VAL A 443 -5.83 10.13 16.61
C VAL A 443 -5.93 10.68 15.19
N SER A 444 -7.12 10.68 14.61
CA SER A 444 -7.36 11.24 13.27
C SER A 444 -8.68 12.03 13.24
N GLU A 445 -8.66 13.27 12.73
CA GLU A 445 -9.88 14.01 12.39
C GLU A 445 -10.54 13.48 11.09
N GLY A 446 -9.74 12.95 10.17
CA GLY A 446 -10.18 12.13 9.05
C GLY A 446 -10.30 10.64 9.41
N ASP A 447 -10.07 9.75 8.44
CA ASP A 447 -10.23 8.30 8.59
C ASP A 447 -9.02 7.63 9.28
N ILE A 448 -9.20 6.41 9.79
CA ILE A 448 -8.09 5.48 10.10
C ILE A 448 -8.24 4.21 9.26
N GLN A 449 -7.22 3.91 8.48
CA GLN A 449 -7.16 2.81 7.53
C GLN A 449 -5.97 1.88 7.85
N ILE A 450 -6.24 0.59 8.05
CA ILE A 450 -5.21 -0.41 8.36
C ILE A 450 -5.46 -1.65 7.51
N ALA A 451 -4.52 -1.98 6.61
CA ALA A 451 -4.64 -3.10 5.69
C ALA A 451 -3.39 -4.00 5.72
N ALA A 452 -3.60 -5.30 5.90
CA ALA A 452 -2.60 -6.34 5.67
C ALA A 452 -3.05 -7.24 4.50
N ARG A 453 -2.24 -7.34 3.44
CA ARG A 453 -2.65 -7.92 2.16
C ARG A 453 -1.57 -8.79 1.50
N GLY A 454 -2.02 -9.72 0.68
CA GLY A 454 -1.16 -10.41 -0.27
C GLY A 454 -1.92 -10.75 -1.55
N GLN A 455 -1.33 -10.62 -2.73
CA GLN A 455 -1.98 -10.97 -4.00
C GLN A 455 -1.00 -11.66 -4.98
N GLY A 456 -1.49 -12.33 -6.03
CA GLY A 456 -0.60 -12.68 -7.14
C GLY A 456 -1.01 -13.78 -8.13
N GLU A 457 -0.29 -13.83 -9.25
CA GLU A 457 -0.36 -14.89 -10.25
C GLU A 457 0.87 -15.81 -10.12
N VAL A 458 0.64 -17.12 -9.95
CA VAL A 458 1.68 -18.15 -9.83
C VAL A 458 1.32 -19.34 -10.72
N VAL A 459 2.05 -19.52 -11.82
CA VAL A 459 1.78 -20.52 -12.86
C VAL A 459 3.01 -21.36 -13.14
N GLY A 460 2.95 -22.65 -12.85
CA GLY A 460 4.02 -23.60 -13.12
C GLY A 460 3.63 -24.65 -14.16
N THR A 461 4.42 -24.78 -15.25
CA THR A 461 4.14 -25.72 -16.36
C THR A 461 5.31 -26.67 -16.65
N VAL A 462 5.02 -27.96 -16.81
CA VAL A 462 5.98 -28.99 -17.26
C VAL A 462 5.50 -29.67 -18.56
N GLU A 463 6.29 -29.59 -19.62
CA GLU A 463 6.09 -30.29 -20.90
C GLU A 463 7.16 -31.38 -21.04
N ALA A 464 6.79 -32.66 -21.18
CA ALA A 464 7.75 -33.76 -21.21
C ALA A 464 7.47 -34.81 -22.31
N ASP A 465 8.28 -34.78 -23.37
CA ASP A 465 8.16 -35.66 -24.53
C ASP A 465 9.24 -36.75 -24.54
N SER A 466 8.83 -38.01 -24.67
CA SER A 466 9.72 -39.16 -24.83
C SER A 466 9.32 -40.04 -26.03
N SER A 467 10.28 -40.44 -26.86
CA SER A 467 9.98 -41.15 -28.12
C SER A 467 10.94 -42.32 -28.40
N GLY A 468 10.42 -43.50 -28.76
CA GLY A 468 11.28 -44.62 -29.16
C GLY A 468 10.64 -45.99 -29.35
N ALA A 469 11.40 -47.05 -29.07
CA ALA A 469 10.85 -48.43 -29.00
C ALA A 469 10.32 -48.75 -27.59
N ILE A 470 10.95 -48.16 -26.57
CA ILE A 470 10.47 -48.11 -25.18
C ILE A 470 10.69 -46.66 -24.71
N SER A 471 9.68 -46.06 -24.07
CA SER A 471 9.77 -44.73 -23.47
C SER A 471 9.29 -44.74 -22.02
N VAL A 472 9.85 -43.83 -21.22
CA VAL A 472 9.46 -43.60 -19.81
C VAL A 472 9.37 -42.09 -19.59
N SER A 473 8.27 -41.59 -19.04
CA SER A 473 8.14 -40.22 -18.56
C SER A 473 7.70 -40.21 -17.10
N VAL A 474 8.36 -39.42 -16.25
CA VAL A 474 7.99 -39.22 -14.84
C VAL A 474 8.05 -37.73 -14.53
N THR A 475 6.92 -37.12 -14.19
CA THR A 475 6.85 -35.66 -14.00
C THR A 475 6.08 -35.28 -12.74
N ASN A 476 6.54 -34.24 -12.05
CA ASN A 476 5.88 -33.73 -10.85
C ASN A 476 5.90 -32.19 -10.83
N ALA A 477 4.74 -31.57 -10.61
CA ALA A 477 4.55 -30.14 -10.54
C ALA A 477 3.82 -29.81 -9.23
N ASN A 478 4.38 -28.93 -8.41
CA ASN A 478 3.80 -28.56 -7.12
C ASN A 478 3.88 -27.05 -6.93
N VAL A 479 2.73 -26.39 -6.79
CA VAL A 479 2.65 -25.00 -6.39
C VAL A 479 1.94 -24.95 -5.04
N ASN A 480 2.55 -24.31 -4.05
CA ASN A 480 2.03 -24.17 -2.69
C ASN A 480 2.30 -22.75 -2.20
N ILE A 481 1.24 -21.96 -2.00
CA ILE A 481 1.32 -20.55 -1.59
C ILE A 481 0.49 -20.37 -0.31
N THR A 482 1.09 -19.89 0.78
CA THR A 482 0.48 -19.87 2.13
C THR A 482 0.50 -18.50 2.83
N PRO A 483 -0.06 -17.45 2.20
CA PRO A 483 0.01 -16.07 2.69
C PRO A 483 -0.67 -15.90 4.06
N VAL A 484 -0.02 -15.13 4.92
CA VAL A 484 -0.49 -14.77 6.26
C VAL A 484 -0.66 -13.26 6.34
N ASN A 485 -1.91 -12.80 6.43
CA ASN A 485 -2.26 -11.39 6.57
C ASN A 485 -2.73 -11.14 8.01
N THR A 486 -2.05 -10.28 8.76
CA THR A 486 -2.38 -10.04 10.19
C THR A 486 -2.42 -8.56 10.54
N VAL A 487 -3.52 -8.13 11.16
CA VAL A 487 -3.59 -6.86 11.90
C VAL A 487 -3.67 -7.16 13.40
N LEU A 488 -2.79 -6.54 14.18
CA LEU A 488 -2.72 -6.68 15.64
C LEU A 488 -2.75 -5.31 16.32
N ILE A 489 -3.77 -5.08 17.14
CA ILE A 489 -3.86 -3.93 18.04
C ILE A 489 -3.60 -4.44 19.46
N ASP A 490 -2.45 -4.06 20.04
CA ASP A 490 -1.94 -4.59 21.30
C ASP A 490 -2.64 -4.00 22.55
N GLN A 491 -2.30 -4.56 23.71
CA GLN A 491 -2.91 -4.19 25.00
C GLN A 491 -2.77 -2.69 25.29
N GLY A 492 -3.90 -2.05 25.56
CA GLY A 492 -3.96 -0.65 26.00
C GLY A 492 -3.94 0.38 24.89
N ALA A 493 -3.71 -0.01 23.63
CA ALA A 493 -3.71 0.89 22.48
C ALA A 493 -5.04 1.66 22.35
N ASP A 494 -4.96 2.95 22.04
CA ASP A 494 -6.11 3.83 21.85
C ASP A 494 -6.11 4.35 20.40
N LEU A 495 -7.07 3.89 19.59
CA LEU A 495 -7.26 4.35 18.23
C LEU A 495 -8.56 5.17 18.19
N THR A 496 -8.49 6.45 17.82
CA THR A 496 -9.62 7.38 17.79
C THR A 496 -9.68 8.11 16.45
N THR A 497 -10.66 7.78 15.60
CA THR A 497 -10.96 8.52 14.36
C THR A 497 -12.26 9.31 14.47
N TYR A 498 -12.34 10.46 13.82
CA TYR A 498 -13.58 11.21 13.64
C TYR A 498 -14.19 11.04 12.23
N GLY A 499 -13.46 10.43 11.31
CA GLY A 499 -13.96 9.75 10.11
C GLY A 499 -14.37 8.30 10.38
N ASP A 500 -14.31 7.46 9.34
CA ASP A 500 -14.53 6.01 9.38
C ASP A 500 -13.26 5.25 9.83
N MET A 501 -13.47 4.07 10.42
CA MET A 501 -12.41 3.17 10.85
C MET A 501 -12.45 1.85 10.07
N ASN A 502 -11.45 1.66 9.20
CA ASN A 502 -11.41 0.56 8.25
C ASN A 502 -10.20 -0.33 8.53
N ILE A 503 -10.44 -1.56 8.99
CA ILE A 503 -9.39 -2.52 9.33
C ILE A 503 -9.61 -3.80 8.51
N SER A 504 -8.64 -4.17 7.67
CA SER A 504 -8.73 -5.32 6.78
C SER A 504 -7.51 -6.26 6.84
N ALA A 505 -7.81 -7.55 6.66
CA ALA A 505 -6.83 -8.61 6.44
C ALA A 505 -7.30 -9.50 5.28
N GLY A 506 -6.51 -9.59 4.21
CA GLY A 506 -6.89 -10.31 2.98
C GLY A 506 -7.78 -9.52 2.00
N THR A 507 -7.98 -8.22 2.24
CA THR A 507 -8.63 -7.26 1.34
C THR A 507 -8.00 -5.87 1.53
N ASP A 508 -8.22 -4.97 0.58
CA ASP A 508 -8.09 -3.53 0.86
C ASP A 508 -9.26 -3.00 1.71
N THR A 509 -9.19 -1.71 2.06
CA THR A 509 -10.20 -0.99 2.86
C THR A 509 -11.50 -0.71 2.10
N ASP A 510 -11.48 -0.76 0.76
CA ASP A 510 -12.67 -0.76 -0.12
C ASP A 510 -13.36 -2.15 -0.19
N PHE A 511 -12.77 -3.18 0.44
CA PHE A 511 -13.16 -4.59 0.38
C PHE A 511 -13.05 -5.23 -1.02
N ASN A 512 -12.16 -4.73 -1.88
CA ASN A 512 -11.65 -5.51 -2.99
C ASN A 512 -10.79 -6.64 -2.40
N ARG A 513 -11.12 -7.87 -2.79
CA ARG A 513 -10.43 -9.05 -2.29
C ARG A 513 -9.07 -9.21 -2.94
N ASP A 514 -8.14 -9.73 -2.16
CA ASP A 514 -6.92 -10.31 -2.67
C ASP A 514 -7.25 -11.42 -3.68
N ASP A 515 -6.76 -11.26 -4.91
CA ASP A 515 -6.96 -12.18 -6.03
C ASP A 515 -5.69 -13.03 -6.21
N TYR A 516 -5.89 -14.34 -6.36
CA TYR A 516 -4.81 -15.29 -6.55
C TYR A 516 -5.09 -16.20 -7.73
N LYS A 517 -4.11 -16.38 -8.61
CA LYS A 517 -4.21 -17.34 -9.72
C LYS A 517 -3.11 -18.38 -9.61
N ILE A 518 -3.46 -19.59 -9.19
CA ILE A 518 -2.50 -20.65 -8.83
C ILE A 518 -2.70 -21.86 -9.74
N HIS A 519 -1.90 -21.97 -10.80
CA HIS A 519 -2.02 -23.03 -11.81
C HIS A 519 -0.80 -23.97 -11.82
N SER A 520 -1.04 -25.28 -11.83
CA SER A 520 -0.01 -26.33 -11.89
C SER A 520 -0.32 -27.31 -13.03
N LEU A 521 0.46 -27.24 -14.11
CA LEU A 521 0.13 -27.88 -15.38
C LEU A 521 1.22 -28.85 -15.85
N ILE A 522 0.82 -30.05 -16.27
CA ILE A 522 1.71 -31.04 -16.90
C ILE A 522 1.09 -31.56 -18.21
N ASP A 523 1.85 -31.48 -19.29
CA ASP A 523 1.58 -32.20 -20.54
C ASP A 523 2.75 -33.16 -20.84
N SER A 524 2.48 -34.44 -21.07
CA SER A 524 3.53 -35.41 -21.38
C SER A 524 3.12 -36.39 -22.46
N PHE A 525 4.01 -36.61 -23.43
CA PHE A 525 3.77 -37.47 -24.59
C PHE A 525 4.82 -38.57 -24.76
N SER A 526 4.35 -39.82 -24.78
CA SER A 526 5.16 -41.03 -25.01
C SER A 526 4.90 -41.66 -26.39
N ASP A 527 5.72 -41.34 -27.38
CA ASP A 527 5.68 -41.96 -28.71
C ASP A 527 6.56 -43.22 -28.78
N SER A 528 6.13 -44.30 -28.13
CA SER A 528 6.87 -45.57 -28.19
C SER A 528 6.05 -46.85 -28.13
N VAL A 529 6.57 -47.94 -28.71
CA VAL A 529 5.88 -49.24 -28.77
C VAL A 529 5.51 -49.78 -27.37
N ILE A 530 6.27 -49.42 -26.34
CA ILE A 530 5.98 -49.71 -24.93
C ILE A 530 6.16 -48.42 -24.12
N PRO A 531 5.08 -47.62 -23.93
CA PRO A 531 5.13 -46.39 -23.14
C PRO A 531 4.91 -46.69 -21.65
N ILE A 532 5.54 -45.90 -20.78
CA ILE A 532 5.30 -45.84 -19.33
C ILE A 532 5.30 -44.36 -18.95
N ASP A 533 4.18 -43.86 -18.45
CA ASP A 533 4.04 -42.45 -18.07
C ASP A 533 3.52 -42.37 -16.62
N ASP A 534 4.07 -41.44 -15.85
CA ASP A 534 3.62 -41.10 -14.48
C ASP A 534 3.69 -39.57 -14.31
N ALA A 535 2.62 -38.96 -13.80
CA ALA A 535 2.50 -37.51 -13.72
C ALA A 535 1.65 -37.07 -12.52
N GLY A 536 2.19 -36.20 -11.68
CA GLY A 536 1.48 -35.57 -10.55
C GLY A 536 1.54 -34.05 -10.63
N ALA A 537 0.39 -33.38 -10.60
CA ALA A 537 0.29 -31.93 -10.48
C ALA A 537 -0.51 -31.58 -9.22
N SER A 538 -0.09 -30.57 -8.48
CA SER A 538 -0.85 -30.08 -7.33
C SER A 538 -0.72 -28.57 -7.18
N ALA A 539 -1.87 -27.90 -6.98
CA ALA A 539 -1.96 -26.47 -6.69
C ALA A 539 -2.59 -26.28 -5.31
N THR A 540 -1.88 -25.63 -4.39
CA THR A 540 -2.33 -25.36 -3.02
C THR A 540 -2.27 -23.87 -2.73
N LEU A 541 -3.36 -23.34 -2.17
CA LEU A 541 -3.46 -21.99 -1.63
C LEU A 541 -4.02 -22.10 -0.20
N SER A 542 -3.28 -21.64 0.81
CA SER A 542 -3.68 -21.69 2.21
C SER A 542 -3.54 -20.32 2.89
N GLN A 543 -4.56 -19.48 2.75
CA GLN A 543 -4.57 -18.12 3.28
C GLN A 543 -4.98 -18.07 4.77
N THR A 544 -4.28 -17.27 5.56
CA THR A 544 -4.64 -16.98 6.96
C THR A 544 -4.79 -15.47 7.15
N ASN A 545 -6.02 -15.01 7.37
CA ASN A 545 -6.35 -13.60 7.56
C ASN A 545 -6.83 -13.37 9.00
N ASN A 546 -6.10 -12.59 9.80
CA ASN A 546 -6.40 -12.38 11.22
C ASN A 546 -6.48 -10.88 11.56
N ILE A 547 -7.52 -10.49 12.28
CA ILE A 547 -7.60 -9.19 12.97
C ILE A 547 -7.74 -9.46 14.47
N THR A 548 -6.82 -8.96 15.28
CA THR A 548 -6.81 -9.14 16.74
C THR A 548 -6.82 -7.80 17.45
N VAL A 549 -7.81 -7.57 18.30
CA VAL A 549 -7.89 -6.42 19.22
C VAL A 549 -7.69 -6.93 20.64
N ALA A 550 -6.54 -6.64 21.23
CA ALA A 550 -6.12 -7.18 22.51
C ALA A 550 -6.86 -6.57 23.71
N SER A 551 -6.73 -7.21 24.88
CA SER A 551 -7.45 -6.78 26.07
C SER A 551 -6.90 -5.47 26.63
N GLY A 552 -7.81 -4.50 26.81
CA GLY A 552 -7.51 -3.14 27.25
C GLY A 552 -7.36 -2.14 26.11
N ALA A 553 -7.26 -2.58 24.85
CA ALA A 553 -7.32 -1.67 23.71
C ALA A 553 -8.71 -1.00 23.58
N HIS A 554 -8.75 0.25 23.13
CA HIS A 554 -9.99 0.99 22.85
C HIS A 554 -9.93 1.55 21.42
N VAL A 555 -10.80 1.00 20.58
CA VAL A 555 -10.87 1.27 19.14
C VAL A 555 -12.17 2.05 18.91
N LYS A 556 -12.05 3.31 18.49
CA LYS A 556 -13.10 4.33 18.50
C LYS A 556 -13.24 5.04 17.16
N THR A 557 -14.48 5.26 16.75
CA THR A 557 -14.82 6.12 15.60
C THR A 557 -16.02 7.01 15.89
N ALA A 558 -16.09 8.21 15.28
CA ALA A 558 -17.31 9.00 15.26
C ALA A 558 -18.32 8.56 14.19
N ARG A 559 -17.87 7.85 13.16
CA ARG A 559 -18.69 7.29 12.09
C ARG A 559 -18.68 5.76 12.19
N GLN A 560 -18.42 5.06 11.09
CA GLN A 560 -18.59 3.61 10.95
C GLN A 560 -17.29 2.88 11.21
N MET A 561 -17.39 1.69 11.77
CA MET A 561 -16.26 0.79 11.98
C MET A 561 -16.47 -0.47 11.14
N ASN A 562 -15.52 -0.78 10.28
CA ASN A 562 -15.58 -1.94 9.40
C ASN A 562 -14.33 -2.81 9.65
N LEU A 563 -14.55 -4.05 10.11
CA LEU A 563 -13.49 -5.05 10.33
C LEU A 563 -13.69 -6.20 9.34
N HIS A 564 -12.79 -6.39 8.38
CA HIS A 564 -12.91 -7.46 7.36
C HIS A 564 -11.69 -8.38 7.36
N ALA A 565 -11.85 -9.59 7.86
CA ALA A 565 -10.90 -10.69 7.69
C ALA A 565 -11.46 -11.65 6.61
N GLU A 566 -10.83 -11.70 5.43
CA GLU A 566 -11.37 -12.47 4.31
C GLU A 566 -11.40 -13.97 4.59
N ARG A 567 -12.50 -14.64 4.23
CA ARG A 567 -12.82 -16.01 4.67
C ARG A 567 -13.13 -16.99 3.55
N PHE A 568 -13.28 -16.51 2.31
CA PHE A 568 -13.78 -17.32 1.21
C PHE A 568 -12.71 -17.77 0.22
N GLY A 569 -11.55 -17.07 0.16
CA GLY A 569 -10.47 -17.41 -0.75
C GLY A 569 -10.88 -17.31 -2.21
N PHE A 570 -10.88 -16.10 -2.76
CA PHE A 570 -11.15 -15.93 -4.19
C PHE A 570 -9.86 -16.21 -4.95
N ALA A 571 -9.86 -17.31 -5.71
CA ALA A 571 -8.73 -17.70 -6.52
C ALA A 571 -9.14 -18.45 -7.79
N ASP A 572 -8.43 -18.20 -8.89
CA ASP A 572 -8.43 -19.03 -10.10
C ASP A 572 -7.39 -20.15 -9.90
N MET A 573 -7.85 -21.36 -9.59
CA MET A 573 -6.98 -22.49 -9.28
C MET A 573 -7.20 -23.66 -10.23
N ASP A 574 -6.10 -24.21 -10.73
CA ASP A 574 -6.11 -25.33 -11.66
C ASP A 574 -4.92 -26.24 -11.41
N ALA A 575 -5.15 -27.55 -11.40
CA ALA A 575 -4.10 -28.56 -11.37
C ALA A 575 -4.46 -29.63 -12.40
N GLN A 576 -3.66 -29.76 -13.45
CA GLN A 576 -3.91 -30.71 -14.52
C GLN A 576 -2.66 -31.49 -14.87
N THR A 577 -2.77 -32.81 -14.87
CA THR A 577 -1.86 -33.69 -15.61
C THR A 577 -2.57 -34.22 -16.84
N LYS A 578 -1.85 -34.26 -17.95
CA LYS A 578 -2.29 -34.85 -19.21
C LYS A 578 -1.18 -35.74 -19.74
N THR A 579 -1.38 -37.06 -19.68
CA THR A 579 -0.44 -38.02 -20.27
C THR A 579 -1.06 -38.70 -21.49
N VAL A 580 -0.30 -38.73 -22.58
CA VAL A 580 -0.73 -39.24 -23.89
C VAL A 580 0.35 -40.12 -24.51
N ASN A 581 -0.06 -41.15 -25.25
CA ASN A 581 0.83 -42.03 -25.99
C ASN A 581 0.20 -42.40 -27.35
N TRP A 582 0.96 -43.06 -28.23
CA TRP A 582 0.47 -43.42 -29.59
C TRP A 582 -0.85 -44.21 -29.59
N ALA A 583 -1.14 -45.00 -28.56
CA ALA A 583 -2.35 -45.80 -28.47
C ALA A 583 -3.57 -44.96 -28.02
N SER A 584 -3.38 -43.99 -27.12
CA SER A 584 -4.42 -43.02 -26.79
C SER A 584 -4.63 -41.98 -27.91
N ALA A 585 -3.55 -41.48 -28.52
CA ALA A 585 -3.60 -40.52 -29.62
C ALA A 585 -4.36 -41.02 -30.88
N LEU A 586 -4.38 -42.33 -31.13
CA LEU A 586 -5.10 -42.94 -32.26
C LEU A 586 -6.56 -43.34 -31.95
N GLY A 587 -7.11 -42.94 -30.80
CA GLY A 587 -8.52 -43.14 -30.44
C GLY A 587 -8.79 -43.80 -29.09
N GLY A 588 -7.83 -43.77 -28.17
CA GLY A 588 -8.03 -44.09 -26.75
C GLY A 588 -8.27 -42.84 -25.91
N THR A 589 -8.33 -43.00 -24.59
CA THR A 589 -8.44 -41.90 -23.62
C THR A 589 -7.05 -41.47 -23.15
N ALA A 590 -6.83 -40.16 -23.03
CA ALA A 590 -5.72 -39.65 -22.22
C ALA A 590 -5.94 -40.01 -20.75
N GLU A 591 -4.86 -40.12 -19.98
CA GLU A 591 -4.92 -40.19 -18.53
C GLU A 591 -4.79 -38.75 -17.99
N LEU A 592 -5.67 -38.44 -17.04
CA LEU A 592 -5.90 -37.09 -16.50
C LEU A 592 -5.92 -37.18 -14.97
N GLY A 593 -5.24 -36.24 -14.32
CA GLY A 593 -5.18 -36.10 -12.88
C GLY A 593 -4.86 -34.66 -12.48
N GLY A 594 -4.50 -34.46 -11.21
CA GLY A 594 -4.24 -33.15 -10.62
C GLY A 594 -5.05 -32.93 -9.35
N ASP A 595 -4.41 -32.38 -8.31
CA ASP A 595 -5.02 -32.11 -7.01
C ASP A 595 -5.03 -30.61 -6.70
N VAL A 596 -6.21 -30.04 -6.48
CA VAL A 596 -6.41 -28.63 -6.10
C VAL A 596 -6.84 -28.55 -4.64
N THR A 597 -6.10 -27.82 -3.82
CA THR A 597 -6.40 -27.60 -2.40
C THR A 597 -6.47 -26.11 -2.10
N ILE A 598 -7.68 -25.61 -1.80
CA ILE A 598 -7.87 -24.24 -1.31
C ILE A 598 -8.32 -24.26 0.15
N GLY A 599 -7.70 -23.42 0.97
CA GLY A 599 -8.10 -23.13 2.32
C GLY A 599 -7.92 -21.64 2.60
N THR A 600 -8.94 -21.01 3.18
CA THR A 600 -8.86 -19.64 3.67
C THR A 600 -9.51 -19.59 5.04
N THR A 601 -8.82 -19.00 6.00
CA THR A 601 -9.36 -18.71 7.33
C THR A 601 -9.36 -17.20 7.53
N GLY A 602 -10.52 -16.66 7.92
CA GLY A 602 -10.69 -15.25 8.26
C GLY A 602 -11.18 -15.15 9.69
N THR A 603 -10.35 -14.63 10.61
CA THR A 603 -10.66 -14.57 12.03
C THR A 603 -10.65 -13.12 12.52
N VAL A 604 -11.69 -12.73 13.24
CA VAL A 604 -11.70 -11.49 14.03
C VAL A 604 -11.79 -11.87 15.51
N SER A 605 -10.80 -11.48 16.31
CA SER A 605 -10.75 -11.71 17.75
C SER A 605 -10.78 -10.39 18.50
N ASN A 606 -11.85 -10.13 19.25
CA ASN A 606 -12.00 -8.96 20.11
C ASN A 606 -11.88 -9.34 21.60
N ALA A 607 -10.92 -8.73 22.29
CA ALA A 607 -10.80 -8.71 23.74
C ALA A 607 -10.77 -7.29 24.33
N GLY A 608 -10.77 -6.27 23.48
CA GLY A 608 -10.77 -4.85 23.83
C GLY A 608 -12.16 -4.23 23.80
N THR A 609 -12.23 -2.92 23.56
CA THR A 609 -13.49 -2.17 23.39
C THR A 609 -13.57 -1.63 21.96
N LEU A 610 -14.63 -1.98 21.23
CA LEU A 610 -14.99 -1.38 19.94
C LEU A 610 -16.13 -0.38 20.18
N GLU A 611 -15.98 0.87 19.77
CA GLU A 611 -16.99 1.93 19.97
C GLU A 611 -17.21 2.80 18.73
N THR A 612 -18.48 2.99 18.34
CA THR A 612 -18.88 3.92 17.26
C THR A 612 -19.68 5.10 17.80
N GLY A 613 -19.69 6.20 17.04
CA GLY A 613 -20.51 7.36 17.35
C GLY A 613 -20.00 8.19 18.51
N ILE A 614 -18.68 8.34 18.70
CA ILE A 614 -18.12 9.15 19.80
C ILE A 614 -18.55 10.63 19.73
N ARG A 615 -18.82 11.18 18.53
CA ARG A 615 -19.43 12.51 18.30
C ARG A 615 -20.93 12.46 17.95
N ARG A 616 -21.68 11.40 18.28
CA ARG A 616 -23.11 11.25 17.90
C ARG A 616 -24.07 12.20 18.61
N ASN A 617 -23.68 12.72 19.77
CA ASN A 617 -24.51 13.56 20.63
C ASN A 617 -23.87 14.94 20.73
N GLN A 618 -24.33 15.87 19.89
CA GLN A 618 -23.76 17.21 19.79
C GLN A 618 -24.74 18.24 20.32
N SER A 619 -24.23 19.22 21.07
CA SER A 619 -25.06 20.27 21.66
C SER A 619 -24.34 21.61 21.66
N ILE A 620 -25.08 22.68 21.40
CA ILE A 620 -24.62 24.06 21.54
C ILE A 620 -25.72 24.91 22.19
N GLU A 621 -25.35 25.68 23.20
CA GLU A 621 -26.23 26.52 24.03
C GLU A 621 -25.62 27.92 24.10
N PHE A 622 -26.27 28.89 23.44
CA PHE A 622 -25.88 30.30 23.51
C PHE A 622 -26.57 30.97 24.71
N VAL A 623 -25.76 31.48 25.65
CA VAL A 623 -26.23 31.99 26.95
C VAL A 623 -26.30 33.52 26.96
N SER A 624 -25.29 34.22 26.45
CA SER A 624 -25.22 35.69 26.45
C SER A 624 -24.55 36.28 25.21
N LEU A 625 -24.74 37.60 25.00
CA LEU A 625 -24.08 38.39 23.96
C LEU A 625 -23.34 39.60 24.55
N ASN A 626 -22.26 39.99 23.89
CA ASN A 626 -21.52 41.22 24.11
C ASN A 626 -22.30 42.47 23.66
N ASP A 627 -21.85 43.66 24.07
CA ASP A 627 -22.39 44.96 23.61
C ASP A 627 -22.31 45.15 22.08
N ASP A 628 -21.41 44.44 21.39
CA ASP A 628 -21.26 44.49 19.93
C ASP A 628 -22.09 43.42 19.19
N GLY A 629 -22.84 42.58 19.90
CA GLY A 629 -23.66 41.51 19.31
C GLY A 629 -22.90 40.21 19.00
N SER A 630 -21.60 40.13 19.30
CA SER A 630 -20.90 38.84 19.33
C SER A 630 -21.34 37.99 20.53
N VAL A 631 -21.12 36.67 20.46
CA VAL A 631 -21.40 35.75 21.56
C VAL A 631 -20.41 35.97 22.71
N ASP A 632 -20.92 36.04 23.94
CA ASP A 632 -20.16 36.25 25.18
C ASP A 632 -19.98 34.91 25.93
N GLU A 633 -21.09 34.24 26.27
CA GLU A 633 -21.09 32.91 26.89
C GLU A 633 -21.80 31.87 26.00
N VAL A 634 -21.12 30.75 25.75
CA VAL A 634 -21.62 29.60 24.98
C VAL A 634 -21.09 28.29 25.57
N ASN A 635 -21.98 27.34 25.80
CA ASN A 635 -21.62 25.96 26.11
C ASN A 635 -21.75 25.12 24.83
N LYS A 636 -20.71 24.39 24.42
CA LYS A 636 -20.78 23.50 23.26
C LYS A 636 -20.03 22.18 23.49
N THR A 637 -20.46 21.15 22.78
CA THR A 637 -19.69 19.93 22.57
C THR A 637 -18.71 20.11 21.41
N ASP A 638 -17.78 19.17 21.27
CA ASP A 638 -16.95 19.04 20.08
C ASP A 638 -17.81 18.70 18.85
N GLY A 639 -17.27 18.95 17.65
CA GLY A 639 -17.98 18.78 16.37
C GLY A 639 -18.81 19.98 15.91
N ILE A 640 -19.21 20.90 16.80
CA ILE A 640 -19.98 22.10 16.40
C ILE A 640 -19.09 23.35 16.28
N SER A 641 -19.22 24.05 15.16
CA SER A 641 -18.66 25.39 14.94
C SER A 641 -19.74 26.41 14.55
N PHE A 642 -19.50 27.68 14.85
CA PHE A 642 -20.42 28.78 14.55
C PHE A 642 -19.63 30.06 14.24
N SER A 643 -20.31 31.01 13.61
CA SER A 643 -19.83 32.37 13.39
C SER A 643 -20.91 33.38 13.77
N THR A 644 -20.50 34.63 14.00
CA THR A 644 -21.42 35.72 14.36
C THR A 644 -21.31 36.86 13.36
N SER A 645 -22.44 37.27 12.78
CA SER A 645 -22.57 38.46 11.93
C SER A 645 -23.52 39.47 12.57
N ILE A 646 -23.46 40.72 12.12
CA ILE A 646 -24.50 41.71 12.37
C ILE A 646 -25.16 41.99 11.04
N GLU A 647 -26.45 41.68 10.93
CA GLU A 647 -27.18 41.79 9.68
C GLU A 647 -28.34 42.78 9.81
N ALA A 648 -28.64 43.45 8.69
CA ALA A 648 -29.83 44.27 8.60
C ALA A 648 -31.07 43.35 8.66
N LEU A 649 -31.97 43.62 9.59
CA LEU A 649 -33.23 42.91 9.78
C LEU A 649 -34.11 43.05 8.54
N SER A 650 -33.95 42.10 7.61
CA SER A 650 -34.86 41.89 6.51
C SER A 650 -36.17 41.32 7.05
N SER A 651 -37.28 41.86 6.58
CA SER A 651 -38.64 41.43 6.91
C SER A 651 -39.41 41.31 5.62
N SER A 652 -40.25 40.27 5.48
CA SER A 652 -41.11 40.12 4.29
C SER A 652 -42.02 41.33 4.05
N LEU A 653 -42.22 42.19 5.05
CA LEU A 653 -42.93 43.46 4.91
C LEU A 653 -42.20 44.47 4.01
N PHE A 654 -40.87 44.40 3.88
CA PHE A 654 -40.12 45.20 2.89
C PHE A 654 -40.38 44.68 1.47
N ASP A 655 -40.31 43.37 1.25
CA ASP A 655 -40.62 42.75 -0.05
C ASP A 655 -42.09 42.95 -0.45
N ASP A 656 -43.03 42.77 0.48
CA ASP A 656 -44.46 43.02 0.29
C ASP A 656 -44.73 44.50 -0.05
N LEU A 657 -43.99 45.43 0.57
CA LEU A 657 -44.10 46.86 0.32
C LEU A 657 -43.53 47.23 -1.05
N GLU A 658 -42.33 46.75 -1.40
CA GLU A 658 -41.71 46.96 -2.72
C GLU A 658 -42.61 46.40 -3.82
N PHE A 659 -43.13 45.18 -3.65
CA PHE A 659 -44.11 44.59 -4.57
C PHE A 659 -45.38 45.45 -4.69
N ALA A 660 -45.95 45.92 -3.57
CA ALA A 660 -47.14 46.78 -3.62
C ALA A 660 -46.87 48.13 -4.30
N GLU A 661 -45.67 48.70 -4.13
CA GLU A 661 -45.21 49.92 -4.80
C GLU A 661 -44.95 49.71 -6.30
N GLU A 662 -44.35 48.59 -6.71
CA GLU A 662 -44.21 48.19 -8.11
C GLU A 662 -45.57 47.98 -8.78
N GLN A 663 -46.49 47.25 -8.13
CA GLN A 663 -47.84 47.06 -8.67
C GLN A 663 -48.58 48.39 -8.76
N LEU A 664 -48.45 49.28 -7.77
CA LEU A 664 -49.01 50.63 -7.86
C LEU A 664 -48.40 51.42 -9.03
N SER A 665 -47.09 51.32 -9.27
CA SER A 665 -46.41 51.95 -10.42
C SER A 665 -47.01 51.50 -11.76
N ILE A 666 -47.38 50.22 -11.89
CA ILE A 666 -48.00 49.64 -13.09
C ILE A 666 -49.44 50.14 -13.28
N PHE A 667 -50.25 50.16 -12.22
CA PHE A 667 -51.69 50.49 -12.30
C PHE A 667 -52.02 51.99 -12.13
N ASN A 668 -51.05 52.82 -11.73
CA ASN A 668 -51.18 54.28 -11.63
C ASN A 668 -50.87 54.98 -12.98
N ASP A 669 -51.45 54.46 -14.07
CA ASP A 669 -51.20 54.95 -15.44
C ASP A 669 -52.21 56.01 -15.92
N GLY A 670 -53.18 56.35 -15.07
CA GLY A 670 -54.23 57.34 -15.33
C GLY A 670 -55.41 56.84 -16.16
N LYS A 671 -55.52 55.54 -16.47
CA LYS A 671 -56.70 54.95 -17.12
C LYS A 671 -57.83 54.72 -16.12
N SER A 672 -59.06 55.02 -16.55
CA SER A 672 -60.26 54.83 -15.73
C SER A 672 -60.62 53.35 -15.45
N SER A 673 -59.97 52.39 -16.11
CA SER A 673 -60.18 50.95 -15.88
C SER A 673 -59.50 50.43 -14.61
N ASP A 674 -58.46 51.12 -14.15
CA ASP A 674 -57.50 50.54 -13.18
C ASP A 674 -57.66 51.19 -11.79
N SER A 675 -58.56 52.18 -11.66
CA SER A 675 -58.76 53.00 -10.44
C SER A 675 -59.16 52.23 -9.17
N GLU A 676 -59.80 51.06 -9.27
CA GLU A 676 -60.09 50.21 -8.11
C GLU A 676 -58.83 49.45 -7.63
N ILE A 677 -57.93 49.11 -8.56
CA ILE A 677 -56.66 48.43 -8.29
C ILE A 677 -55.62 49.43 -7.74
N GLU A 678 -55.57 50.63 -8.32
CA GLU A 678 -54.79 51.77 -7.82
C GLU A 678 -55.17 52.13 -6.37
N ALA A 679 -56.48 52.14 -6.06
CA ALA A 679 -56.97 52.38 -4.71
C ALA A 679 -56.62 51.24 -3.74
N PHE A 680 -56.67 49.99 -4.20
CA PHE A 680 -56.26 48.82 -3.42
C PHE A 680 -54.78 48.90 -3.02
N TYR A 681 -53.85 49.03 -3.99
CA TYR A 681 -52.42 49.08 -3.67
C TYR A 681 -52.04 50.33 -2.84
N LYS A 682 -52.69 51.48 -3.05
CA LYS A 682 -52.51 52.65 -2.14
C LYS A 682 -52.94 52.36 -0.70
N SER A 683 -54.04 51.62 -0.50
CA SER A 683 -54.47 51.22 0.83
C SER A 683 -53.55 50.16 1.45
N GLU A 684 -53.00 49.26 0.64
CA GLU A 684 -52.12 48.19 1.09
C GLU A 684 -50.72 48.70 1.43
N ILE A 685 -50.15 49.62 0.63
CA ILE A 685 -48.91 50.35 0.94
C ILE A 685 -49.04 51.08 2.29
N ASN A 686 -50.15 51.80 2.51
CA ASN A 686 -50.37 52.45 3.80
C ASN A 686 -50.48 51.44 4.95
N ARG A 687 -51.20 50.33 4.76
CA ARG A 687 -51.33 49.26 5.76
C ARG A 687 -49.98 48.63 6.11
N LEU A 688 -49.14 48.37 5.11
CA LEU A 688 -47.80 47.80 5.28
C LEU A 688 -46.88 48.80 5.98
N ARG A 689 -46.84 50.06 5.54
CA ARG A 689 -46.05 51.11 6.18
C ARG A 689 -46.47 51.38 7.63
N GLU A 690 -47.77 51.45 7.93
CA GLU A 690 -48.28 51.57 9.31
C GLU A 690 -47.87 50.37 10.18
N LEU A 691 -47.94 49.14 9.64
CA LEU A 691 -47.51 47.91 10.33
C LEU A 691 -45.98 47.86 10.53
N MET A 692 -45.20 48.42 9.62
CA MET A 692 -43.74 48.53 9.74
C MET A 692 -43.35 49.58 10.79
N VAL A 693 -44.09 50.70 10.89
CA VAL A 693 -43.92 51.68 11.98
C VAL A 693 -44.31 51.08 13.34
N GLU A 694 -45.42 50.33 13.42
CA GLU A 694 -45.80 49.59 14.64
C GLU A 694 -44.71 48.60 15.08
N LYS A 695 -43.97 48.02 14.13
CA LYS A 695 -42.86 47.09 14.36
C LYS A 695 -41.48 47.75 14.50
N GLY A 696 -41.38 49.09 14.44
CA GLY A 696 -40.10 49.82 14.52
C GLY A 696 -39.16 49.63 13.33
N LEU A 697 -39.64 49.07 12.22
CA LEU A 697 -38.89 48.87 10.97
C LEU A 697 -38.90 50.11 10.06
N MET A 698 -39.71 51.10 10.41
CA MET A 698 -39.93 52.33 9.66
C MET A 698 -40.35 53.43 10.65
N ASP A 699 -40.07 54.68 10.34
CA ASP A 699 -40.53 55.82 11.13
C ASP A 699 -41.01 56.95 10.20
N VAL A 700 -41.73 57.91 10.78
CA VAL A 700 -42.40 59.00 10.04
C VAL A 700 -41.80 60.33 10.48
N ASP A 701 -41.26 61.08 9.52
CA ASP A 701 -40.65 62.37 9.80
C ASP A 701 -41.68 63.46 10.16
N GLY A 702 -41.19 64.64 10.52
CA GLY A 702 -42.04 65.77 10.91
C GLY A 702 -42.92 66.33 9.78
N ASP A 703 -42.69 65.96 8.52
CA ASP A 703 -43.45 66.36 7.34
C ASP A 703 -44.41 65.25 6.84
N GLY A 704 -44.34 64.04 7.43
CA GLY A 704 -45.22 62.90 7.15
C GLY A 704 -44.67 61.90 6.12
N GLU A 705 -43.37 61.96 5.84
CA GLU A 705 -42.68 61.02 4.93
C GLU A 705 -42.14 59.82 5.70
N TYR A 706 -42.33 58.62 5.15
CA TYR A 706 -41.91 57.36 5.76
C TYR A 706 -40.47 57.04 5.37
N TYR A 707 -39.62 56.75 6.35
CA TYR A 707 -38.24 56.30 6.12
C TYR A 707 -37.98 54.97 6.83
N ALA A 708 -37.33 54.03 6.13
CA ALA A 708 -36.97 52.74 6.69
C ALA A 708 -35.93 52.90 7.81
N ILE A 709 -36.15 52.19 8.92
CA ILE A 709 -35.14 52.01 9.97
C ILE A 709 -34.45 50.69 9.68
N THR A 710 -33.17 50.75 9.31
CA THR A 710 -32.31 49.57 9.27
C THR A 710 -32.00 49.14 10.70
N LEU A 711 -32.78 48.20 11.23
CA LEU A 711 -32.48 47.57 12.50
C LEU A 711 -31.36 46.54 12.26
N ASN A 712 -30.22 46.71 12.91
CA ASN A 712 -29.13 45.74 12.85
C ASN A 712 -29.32 44.72 13.98
N ILE A 713 -29.47 43.45 13.65
CA ILE A 713 -29.60 42.35 14.61
C ILE A 713 -28.34 41.48 14.62
N PRO A 714 -27.93 40.95 15.79
CA PRO A 714 -26.93 39.89 15.83
C PRO A 714 -27.52 38.61 15.22
N VAL A 715 -26.72 37.95 14.39
CA VAL A 715 -27.03 36.67 13.75
C VAL A 715 -25.92 35.69 14.11
N ILE A 716 -26.33 34.51 14.56
CA ILE A 716 -25.42 33.39 14.84
C ILE A 716 -25.64 32.37 13.73
N THR A 717 -24.63 32.18 12.89
CA THR A 717 -24.62 31.17 11.84
C THR A 717 -23.91 29.93 12.36
N ILE A 718 -24.67 28.85 12.55
CA ILE A 718 -24.15 27.53 12.90
C ILE A 718 -23.75 26.83 11.60
N ASN A 719 -22.50 26.36 11.56
CA ASN A 719 -21.95 25.64 10.42
C ASN A 719 -22.55 24.22 10.32
N ASP A 720 -22.14 23.46 9.30
CA ASP A 720 -22.71 22.13 9.05
C ASP A 720 -22.42 21.17 10.22
N ILE A 721 -23.43 20.38 10.61
CA ILE A 721 -23.37 19.42 11.70
C ILE A 721 -23.60 18.02 11.14
N HIS A 722 -22.60 17.14 11.25
CA HIS A 722 -22.74 15.70 10.98
C HIS A 722 -22.72 14.94 12.30
N ALA A 723 -23.86 14.38 12.71
CA ALA A 723 -24.03 13.62 13.94
C ALA A 723 -24.44 12.18 13.61
N GLU A 724 -23.43 11.32 13.52
CA GLU A 724 -23.56 9.89 13.21
C GLU A 724 -23.25 9.07 14.46
N ALA A 725 -23.99 7.98 14.66
CA ALA A 725 -23.71 6.98 15.67
C ALA A 725 -22.95 5.76 15.10
N GLY A 726 -22.97 5.62 13.77
CA GLY A 726 -22.23 4.60 13.03
C GLY A 726 -22.77 3.20 13.22
N ARG A 727 -22.20 2.22 12.50
CA ARG A 727 -22.40 0.79 12.76
C ARG A 727 -21.04 0.13 12.92
N ILE A 728 -21.01 -1.03 13.57
CA ILE A 728 -19.85 -1.93 13.54
C ILE A 728 -20.19 -3.07 12.58
N ASP A 729 -19.57 -3.12 11.39
CA ASP A 729 -19.68 -4.23 10.43
C ASP A 729 -18.46 -5.14 10.54
N ILE A 730 -18.67 -6.37 11.02
CA ILE A 730 -17.65 -7.39 11.18
C ILE A 730 -17.87 -8.47 10.11
N ARG A 731 -16.85 -8.68 9.29
CA ARG A 731 -16.85 -9.66 8.21
C ARG A 731 -15.72 -10.65 8.43
N SER A 732 -16.07 -11.84 8.93
CA SER A 732 -15.10 -12.90 9.22
C SER A 732 -15.71 -14.29 9.07
N GLY A 733 -14.88 -15.33 8.99
CA GLY A 733 -15.27 -16.73 9.08
C GLY A 733 -15.61 -17.08 10.52
N ASP A 734 -14.64 -16.89 11.39
CA ASP A 734 -14.80 -17.01 12.84
C ASP A 734 -14.75 -15.62 13.51
N TYR A 735 -15.59 -15.43 14.51
CA TYR A 735 -15.63 -14.22 15.33
C TYR A 735 -15.59 -14.63 16.81
N GLU A 736 -14.49 -14.29 17.48
CA GLU A 736 -14.31 -14.52 18.91
C GLU A 736 -14.44 -13.20 19.66
N ASP A 737 -15.45 -13.07 20.52
CA ASP A 737 -15.65 -11.88 21.35
C ASP A 737 -15.58 -12.23 22.84
N THR A 738 -14.66 -11.56 23.52
CA THR A 738 -14.49 -11.55 24.97
C THR A 738 -14.41 -10.12 25.53
N GLY A 739 -14.52 -9.12 24.65
CA GLY A 739 -14.35 -7.70 24.95
C GLY A 739 -15.69 -7.01 25.20
N THR A 740 -15.79 -5.76 24.73
CA THR A 740 -17.02 -4.96 24.73
C THR A 740 -17.22 -4.34 23.35
N VAL A 741 -18.47 -4.33 22.88
CA VAL A 741 -18.84 -3.79 21.57
C VAL A 741 -19.98 -2.79 21.77
N LEU A 742 -19.74 -1.52 21.44
CA LEU A 742 -20.64 -0.39 21.66
C LEU A 742 -20.98 0.27 20.31
N SER A 743 -22.17 0.00 19.79
CA SER A 743 -22.71 0.73 18.64
C SER A 743 -24.11 1.28 18.94
N PRO A 744 -24.21 2.42 19.64
CA PRO A 744 -25.48 3.03 20.04
C PRO A 744 -26.26 3.57 18.84
N GLY A 745 -27.58 3.64 18.92
CA GLY A 745 -28.43 4.23 17.87
C GLY A 745 -28.99 5.63 18.21
N ASP A 746 -28.51 6.26 19.29
CA ASP A 746 -29.15 7.40 19.95
C ASP A 746 -28.62 8.79 19.54
N ALA A 747 -28.23 8.95 18.27
CA ALA A 747 -27.67 10.22 17.76
C ALA A 747 -28.60 11.42 17.99
N SER A 748 -28.04 12.55 18.42
CA SER A 748 -28.80 13.77 18.65
C SER A 748 -28.02 15.06 18.40
N VAL A 749 -28.74 16.08 17.95
CA VAL A 749 -28.25 17.46 17.77
C VAL A 749 -29.15 18.40 18.52
N THR A 750 -28.60 19.15 19.48
CA THR A 750 -29.36 20.01 20.39
C THR A 750 -28.82 21.44 20.35
N ILE A 751 -29.55 22.34 19.70
CA ILE A 751 -29.22 23.76 19.56
C ILE A 751 -30.18 24.56 20.46
N LEU A 752 -29.65 25.20 21.51
CA LEU A 752 -30.36 26.14 22.36
C LEU A 752 -29.83 27.56 22.15
N ASN A 753 -30.73 28.53 22.08
CA ASN A 753 -30.39 29.94 22.11
C ASN A 753 -31.26 30.68 23.12
N HIS A 754 -30.62 31.25 24.14
CA HIS A 754 -31.26 32.11 25.14
C HIS A 754 -31.07 33.60 24.83
N THR A 755 -30.37 33.93 23.74
CA THR A 755 -30.00 35.30 23.37
C THR A 755 -30.93 35.94 22.35
N LEU A 756 -30.91 37.28 22.26
CA LEU A 756 -31.62 38.03 21.23
C LEU A 756 -31.10 37.84 19.78
N ALA A 757 -30.03 37.06 19.57
CA ALA A 757 -29.52 36.80 18.24
C ALA A 757 -30.41 35.81 17.47
N SER A 758 -30.58 36.08 16.17
CA SER A 758 -31.29 35.13 15.29
C SER A 758 -30.36 34.00 14.88
N LEU A 759 -30.88 32.78 14.87
CA LEU A 759 -30.13 31.60 14.44
C LEU A 759 -30.26 31.43 12.93
N VAL A 760 -29.12 31.32 12.24
CA VAL A 760 -29.03 30.70 10.91
C VAL A 760 -28.36 29.35 11.11
N VAL A 761 -28.94 28.30 10.53
CA VAL A 761 -28.39 26.94 10.63
C VAL A 761 -28.24 26.40 9.22
N ASN A 762 -27.04 25.94 8.89
CA ASN A 762 -26.74 25.31 7.61
C ASN A 762 -27.16 23.83 7.65
N ASP A 763 -26.39 22.91 7.06
CA ASP A 763 -26.79 21.50 6.95
C ASP A 763 -26.75 20.82 8.34
N ILE A 764 -27.76 20.00 8.65
CA ILE A 764 -27.69 19.05 9.77
C ILE A 764 -27.98 17.66 9.24
N THR A 765 -26.98 16.79 9.30
CA THR A 765 -27.10 15.39 8.86
C THR A 765 -27.03 14.44 10.05
N ILE A 766 -28.10 13.67 10.20
CA ILE A 766 -28.15 12.42 10.97
C ILE A 766 -28.48 11.29 9.97
N PRO A 767 -27.54 10.37 9.70
CA PRO A 767 -27.75 9.26 8.78
C PRO A 767 -28.95 8.37 9.14
N GLN A 768 -29.53 7.72 8.12
CA GLN A 768 -30.70 6.86 8.30
C GLN A 768 -30.34 5.57 9.06
N GLU A 769 -29.23 4.95 8.69
CA GLU A 769 -28.64 3.82 9.41
C GLU A 769 -27.80 4.39 10.56
N ASN A 770 -28.16 4.08 11.80
CA ASN A 770 -27.51 4.64 12.99
C ASN A 770 -27.55 3.62 14.13
N GLY A 771 -26.37 3.20 14.58
CA GLY A 771 -26.18 2.12 15.54
C GLY A 771 -26.30 0.72 14.94
N GLY A 772 -25.85 -0.24 15.73
CA GLY A 772 -26.01 -1.67 15.47
C GLY A 772 -24.71 -2.39 15.14
N VAL A 773 -24.66 -3.66 15.55
CA VAL A 773 -23.53 -4.55 15.30
C VAL A 773 -23.96 -5.56 14.26
N PHE A 774 -23.26 -5.58 13.13
CA PHE A 774 -23.52 -6.47 12.01
C PHE A 774 -22.40 -7.50 11.95
N LEU A 775 -22.76 -8.78 11.95
CA LEU A 775 -21.83 -9.87 11.67
C LEU A 775 -22.24 -10.47 10.34
N ASN A 776 -21.36 -10.36 9.34
CA ASN A 776 -21.57 -10.92 8.00
C ASN A 776 -22.86 -10.43 7.31
N GLY A 777 -23.26 -9.18 7.58
CA GLY A 777 -24.49 -8.56 7.10
C GLY A 777 -25.76 -8.89 7.92
N GLU A 778 -25.67 -9.75 8.94
CA GLU A 778 -26.78 -9.99 9.88
C GLU A 778 -26.59 -9.16 11.16
N ARG A 779 -27.59 -8.32 11.50
CA ARG A 779 -27.60 -7.53 12.73
C ARG A 779 -27.73 -8.44 13.96
N GLN A 780 -26.83 -8.27 14.92
CA GLN A 780 -26.70 -9.12 16.12
C GLN A 780 -27.34 -8.49 17.38
N ASP A 781 -27.48 -7.17 17.42
CA ASP A 781 -28.08 -6.47 18.56
C ASP A 781 -29.61 -6.47 18.52
N VAL A 782 -30.21 -6.49 19.71
CA VAL A 782 -31.68 -6.56 19.95
C VAL A 782 -32.14 -5.47 20.94
N GLY A 783 -31.37 -4.39 21.06
CA GLY A 783 -31.53 -3.30 22.00
C GLY A 783 -32.31 -2.10 21.45
N SER A 784 -32.85 -1.26 22.33
CA SER A 784 -33.74 -0.16 21.95
C SER A 784 -33.04 0.98 21.21
N GLU A 785 -33.42 1.18 19.96
CA GLU A 785 -33.28 2.46 19.25
C GLU A 785 -34.04 3.54 20.05
N ASN A 786 -33.30 4.54 20.56
CA ASN A 786 -33.90 5.83 20.84
C ASN A 786 -33.95 6.55 19.49
N ASP A 787 -35.14 6.88 18.99
CA ASP A 787 -35.29 7.62 17.73
C ASP A 787 -34.38 8.85 17.72
N PRO A 788 -33.51 9.05 16.71
CA PRO A 788 -32.56 10.16 16.73
C PRO A 788 -33.27 11.53 16.77
N VAL A 789 -32.71 12.51 17.48
CA VAL A 789 -33.40 13.79 17.72
C VAL A 789 -32.56 14.99 17.26
N ILE A 790 -33.14 15.80 16.39
CA ILE A 790 -32.68 17.19 16.17
C ILE A 790 -33.64 18.10 16.94
N SER A 791 -33.11 18.92 17.85
CA SER A 791 -33.87 19.92 18.60
C SER A 791 -33.22 21.29 18.45
N ILE A 792 -33.95 22.24 17.86
CA ILE A 792 -33.52 23.64 17.72
C ILE A 792 -34.53 24.49 18.48
N VAL A 793 -34.08 25.11 19.57
CA VAL A 793 -34.92 25.80 20.53
C VAL A 793 -34.38 27.21 20.76
N ASN A 794 -35.21 28.20 20.45
CA ASN A 794 -34.99 29.59 20.79
C ASN A 794 -35.86 29.93 22.02
N ASP A 795 -35.25 30.18 23.17
CA ASP A 795 -35.91 30.34 24.48
C ASP A 795 -35.35 31.58 25.20
N VAL A 796 -35.72 32.75 24.68
CA VAL A 796 -35.27 34.06 25.19
C VAL A 796 -36.17 34.57 26.30
N ASP A 797 -35.55 34.93 27.42
CA ASP A 797 -36.19 35.76 28.45
C ASP A 797 -36.17 37.24 28.02
N LEU A 798 -37.24 37.67 27.34
CA LEU A 798 -37.41 39.07 26.96
C LEU A 798 -37.53 40.02 28.16
N ASP A 799 -38.03 39.57 29.32
CA ASP A 799 -38.15 40.43 30.50
C ASP A 799 -36.76 40.71 31.09
N LEU A 800 -35.89 39.70 31.16
CA LEU A 800 -34.48 39.85 31.53
C LEU A 800 -33.73 40.74 30.52
N ALA A 801 -33.85 40.45 29.22
CA ALA A 801 -33.17 41.21 28.17
C ALA A 801 -33.61 42.69 28.14
N LEU A 802 -34.89 42.97 28.41
CA LEU A 802 -35.40 44.34 28.54
C LEU A 802 -34.87 45.04 29.80
N ILE A 803 -34.68 44.32 30.91
CA ILE A 803 -34.07 44.87 32.14
C ILE A 803 -32.59 45.20 31.91
N GLU A 804 -31.84 44.34 31.24
CA GLU A 804 -30.42 44.57 30.92
C GLU A 804 -30.23 45.74 29.95
N LEU A 805 -31.06 45.82 28.90
CA LEU A 805 -31.04 46.93 27.96
C LEU A 805 -31.35 48.28 28.63
N ASN A 806 -32.35 48.31 29.53
CA ASN A 806 -32.69 49.50 30.31
C ASN A 806 -31.61 49.89 31.35
N ASN A 807 -30.76 48.96 31.79
CA ASN A 807 -29.62 49.27 32.67
C ASN A 807 -28.40 49.78 31.89
N ARG A 808 -28.28 49.48 30.59
CA ARG A 808 -27.19 49.94 29.71
C ARG A 808 -27.39 51.36 29.14
N VAL A 809 -28.64 51.81 28.98
CA VAL A 809 -28.96 53.08 28.29
C VAL A 809 -29.46 54.17 29.25
N ASP A 810 -28.57 55.09 29.64
CA ASP A 810 -28.96 56.34 30.31
C ASP A 810 -29.36 57.42 29.29
N THR A 811 -30.61 57.40 28.81
CA THR A 811 -31.40 58.61 28.50
C THR A 811 -32.86 58.29 28.17
N ALA A 812 -33.76 59.24 28.46
CA ALA A 812 -35.22 59.03 28.52
C ALA A 812 -35.99 59.18 27.18
N ASP A 813 -35.35 58.89 26.04
CA ASP A 813 -35.98 58.95 24.70
C ASP A 813 -35.43 57.82 23.81
N ASN A 814 -35.96 56.60 23.95
CA ASN A 814 -36.04 55.65 22.85
C ASN A 814 -37.02 54.51 23.13
N ASN A 815 -37.81 54.17 22.11
CA ASN A 815 -38.68 52.99 22.12
C ASN A 815 -37.84 51.81 21.62
N SER A 816 -37.03 51.20 22.50
CA SER A 816 -36.17 50.07 22.14
C SER A 816 -37.01 48.83 21.82
N VAL A 817 -37.29 48.63 20.53
CA VAL A 817 -38.02 47.46 20.03
C VAL A 817 -37.10 46.24 20.11
N LEU A 818 -37.31 45.41 21.14
CA LEU A 818 -36.76 44.06 21.17
C LEU A 818 -37.48 43.20 20.14
N THR A 819 -36.75 42.68 19.18
CA THR A 819 -37.25 41.75 18.17
C THR A 819 -37.09 40.32 18.66
N TRP A 820 -38.13 39.50 18.50
CA TRP A 820 -38.00 38.05 18.68
C TRP A 820 -37.00 37.49 17.66
N PRO A 821 -35.94 36.79 18.10
CA PRO A 821 -35.00 36.17 17.18
C PRO A 821 -35.67 35.07 16.35
N SER A 822 -35.28 34.98 15.07
CA SER A 822 -35.74 33.92 14.18
C SER A 822 -34.87 32.66 14.28
N ILE A 823 -35.39 31.57 13.69
CA ILE A 823 -34.58 30.42 13.29
C ILE A 823 -34.74 30.32 11.77
N THR A 824 -33.63 30.43 11.05
CA THR A 824 -33.53 30.29 9.60
C THR A 824 -32.78 29.01 9.29
N LEU A 825 -33.36 28.12 8.50
CA LEU A 825 -32.68 26.96 7.94
C LEU A 825 -32.20 27.33 6.54
N ASN A 826 -30.88 27.37 6.36
CA ASN A 826 -30.20 27.68 5.10
C ASN A 826 -29.77 26.40 4.36
N GLY A 827 -29.59 25.30 5.10
CA GLY A 827 -29.23 23.98 4.59
C GLY A 827 -30.33 22.91 4.72
N ASP A 828 -30.00 21.70 4.28
CA ASP A 828 -30.85 20.51 4.42
C ASP A 828 -30.75 19.95 5.86
N VAL A 829 -31.91 19.73 6.48
CA VAL A 829 -32.02 19.07 7.79
C VAL A 829 -32.46 17.62 7.58
N ALA A 830 -31.48 16.72 7.52
CA ALA A 830 -31.66 15.30 7.27
C ALA A 830 -31.69 14.49 8.57
N ASN A 831 -32.89 14.10 9.02
CA ASN A 831 -33.08 13.08 10.05
C ASN A 831 -34.26 12.18 9.63
N ARG A 832 -33.96 11.14 8.84
CA ARG A 832 -34.99 10.30 8.18
C ARG A 832 -35.62 9.24 9.09
N SER A 833 -34.88 8.79 10.11
CA SER A 833 -35.28 7.74 11.05
C SER A 833 -35.84 8.30 12.35
N GLY A 834 -35.72 9.61 12.61
CA GLY A 834 -36.03 10.21 13.90
C GLY A 834 -36.94 11.44 13.88
N LYS A 835 -36.75 12.30 14.90
CA LYS A 835 -37.62 13.45 15.20
C LYS A 835 -36.88 14.77 15.00
N LEU A 836 -37.57 15.72 14.37
CA LEU A 836 -37.20 17.13 14.35
C LEU A 836 -38.10 17.93 15.29
N GLU A 837 -37.52 18.71 16.20
CA GLU A 837 -38.19 19.73 16.98
C GLU A 837 -37.63 21.11 16.62
N LEU A 838 -38.50 22.00 16.16
CA LEU A 838 -38.20 23.43 15.99
C LEU A 838 -39.13 24.21 16.93
N LYS A 839 -38.56 24.99 17.85
CA LYS A 839 -39.32 25.74 18.87
C LYS A 839 -38.79 27.17 18.98
N SER A 840 -39.71 28.13 19.05
CA SER A 840 -39.46 29.46 19.59
C SER A 840 -40.43 29.65 20.74
N LEU A 841 -39.89 29.80 21.96
CA LEU A 841 -40.65 29.87 23.21
C LEU A 841 -40.66 31.32 23.71
N SER A 842 -41.86 31.84 23.97
CA SER A 842 -42.01 33.07 24.74
C SER A 842 -42.06 32.73 26.22
N GLY A 843 -41.04 33.12 26.98
CA GLY A 843 -40.79 32.70 28.35
C GLY A 843 -42.05 32.48 29.21
N GLU A 844 -42.36 31.22 29.50
CA GLU A 844 -43.30 30.89 30.56
C GLU A 844 -42.59 31.08 31.90
N ALA A 845 -42.91 32.17 32.59
CA ALA A 845 -42.29 32.54 33.86
C ALA A 845 -42.24 31.38 34.85
N GLN A 846 -41.03 30.93 35.23
CA GLN A 846 -40.86 30.03 36.36
C GLN A 846 -41.34 30.72 37.65
N ALA A 847 -42.51 30.31 38.12
CA ALA A 847 -42.96 30.66 39.47
C ALA A 847 -42.01 29.98 40.50
N PRO A 848 -41.54 30.71 41.52
CA PRO A 848 -40.38 30.27 42.32
C PRO A 848 -40.68 29.09 43.24
N ARG A 849 -39.65 28.26 43.47
CA ARG A 849 -39.54 27.36 44.63
C ARG A 849 -38.13 27.31 45.18
#